data_AF-A0A803P6T3-F1
#
_entry.id   AF-A0A803P6T3-F1
#
_cell.length_a   1.000
_cell.length_b   1.000
_cell.length_c   1.000
_cell.angle_alpha   90.00
_cell.angle_beta   90.00
_cell.angle_gamma   90.00
#
_symmetry.space_group_name_H-M   'P 1'
#
loop_
_entity.id
_entity.type
_entity.pdbx_description
1 polymer ?
#
loop_
_entity_poly.entity_id
_entity_poly.type
_entity_poly.pdbx_seq_one_letter_code
_entity_poly.pdbx_strand_id
1 'polypeptide(L)'
;MASLLSSSFTLTSSKVDHLSSLSKKQYFLHSFLPKKANQPNSKSFLKVKCAAVGNGLFTQTTQEVRRIVPENKNGLPTVKIVYVVLEAQYQSSLTAAVQSLNESKRYASYELVGYLVEELRDESNYKSFCKDLEDANIFIGSLIFVEELALKVKAAVEKERDRLDAVLVFLQCLSSQGLKIEYKDPVLYLDTGVWHPLAPCMYDDVKEYLNWYGTRKDVSEKVKGPNAPIIGLVLQRSHIVTGPVEKYFVDPVTKKTFVNSVISLTGFALVGGPARQDHPKAIEALMKLDVPYIVAVPLVFQTTEEWLNSTLGLHPIQVALQVALPELDGGMEPIVFAGKAHALHKRVEQLCTRAIKWAELTKKTKEEKRIAITVFSFPPDKGNVGTAAYLNVFASIFSVLKDLKEDGYNVEGLPETSEALIEEVIHDKEAQFSSPNLNVAYKMGVREYHKLTPYATMLEENWGKAPGNLNSDGENLLVYGKQYGNVFIGVQPTFGYEGDPMRLLFSKSASPHHGFAAYYSFVEKIFKADAVLHFGTHGSLEFMPGKQVGMSDACYPDSLIGNIPNVYYYAANNPSEATIAKRRSYANTISYLTPPAENAGLYKGLKQLSELISSYQSLKDSGRGPQIVSSIISTAKQCNLDKDVDLPDEGTELSVKDRDSVVGKVYSKIMEIESRLLPCGLHIIGEPPTAMEAVATLVNIAALDRPEDEITSFPSILAQTVGREIEDIYRGSDKGVLKDVELLKQITEATRGAISKFVERTTNNKGQVVDVADKLSSILGFGINEPWIDYLSSTKFYRADREKLRKLFEFLGECLKLIVADNELGSLKQALEGKFVEPGPGGDPIRNPKVLPTGKNIHALDPQAIPTTAAMQSARIVVERLVERQKIDNGGKYPETVALVLWGTDNIKTYGESLGQVLWMIGVRPIADTLGRVNRVEPVSLEELGRPRIDVVVNCSGVFRDLFINQMNLLDRAVKMVAELDEPVEMNFVRKHALEQAESLGVGVREAATRIFSNASGSYSSNINLAVENSTWNDEKQLQDMYLSRKSFAFDCDAPGAGMTEKRQVFEMALSTAEATFQNLDSSEISLTDVSHYFDSDPTNLVQNLRKDGKKPSAYIADTTTANAQLLNPKWYEGMMSTGYEGVREIEKRLTNTVGWSATSGQVDNWVYEEANTTFIQDEEMMNRLMNKNPNSFRKMVQTFLEANGRGYWETSADNIEKLRQLYSEVEDKIEGIDR
;
A
#
# COMPACT_ATOMS: atom_id res chain seq x y z
N MET A 1 -14.29 -24.47 -51.89
CA MET A 1 -15.38 -23.57 -52.30
C MET A 1 -15.86 -22.61 -51.20
N ALA A 2 -15.73 -22.91 -49.91
CA ALA A 2 -16.06 -21.96 -48.84
C ALA A 2 -15.05 -20.80 -48.63
N SER A 3 -13.87 -20.83 -49.27
CA SER A 3 -12.83 -19.80 -49.11
C SER A 3 -12.89 -18.65 -50.13
N LEU A 4 -13.75 -18.73 -51.15
CA LEU A 4 -13.87 -17.69 -52.19
C LEU A 4 -14.97 -16.65 -51.88
N LEU A 5 -15.93 -16.97 -51.01
CA LEU A 5 -17.03 -16.07 -50.64
C LEU A 5 -16.77 -15.25 -49.37
N SER A 6 -15.91 -15.70 -48.45
CA SER A 6 -15.62 -14.96 -47.20
C SER A 6 -14.60 -13.82 -47.37
N SER A 7 -13.74 -13.88 -48.39
CA SER A 7 -12.74 -12.83 -48.67
C SER A 7 -13.30 -11.60 -49.37
N SER A 8 -14.53 -11.68 -49.87
CA SER A 8 -15.10 -10.64 -50.75
C SER A 8 -15.87 -9.54 -50.02
N PHE A 9 -16.10 -9.66 -48.71
CA PHE A 9 -16.86 -8.69 -47.89
C PHE A 9 -16.15 -8.30 -46.57
N THR A 10 -14.90 -8.71 -46.39
CA THR A 10 -14.09 -8.38 -45.21
C THR A 10 -13.14 -7.21 -45.52
N LEU A 11 -13.11 -6.21 -44.64
CA LEU A 11 -12.23 -5.04 -44.74
C LEU A 11 -10.75 -5.46 -44.68
N THR A 12 -9.92 -4.84 -45.54
CA THR A 12 -8.50 -4.63 -45.24
C THR A 12 -8.37 -3.48 -44.24
N SER A 13 -7.56 -3.70 -43.21
CA SER A 13 -7.32 -2.79 -42.08
C SER A 13 -6.64 -1.48 -42.49
N SER A 14 -7.39 -0.44 -42.88
CA SER A 14 -6.76 0.89 -43.12
C SER A 14 -7.63 2.16 -42.95
N LYS A 15 -8.86 2.11 -42.41
CA LYS A 15 -9.65 3.34 -42.15
C LYS A 15 -10.54 3.27 -40.91
N VAL A 16 -9.94 3.15 -39.73
CA VAL A 16 -10.63 3.44 -38.44
C VAL A 16 -10.40 4.90 -38.00
N ASP A 17 -9.50 5.64 -38.65
CA ASP A 17 -8.98 6.93 -38.14
C ASP A 17 -9.79 8.20 -38.48
N HIS A 18 -10.98 8.11 -39.10
CA HIS A 18 -11.70 9.33 -39.56
C HIS A 18 -13.10 9.58 -38.99
N LEU A 19 -13.62 8.74 -38.09
CA LEU A 19 -14.95 8.96 -37.48
C LEU A 19 -14.92 9.70 -36.12
N SER A 20 -13.77 10.20 -35.68
CA SER A 20 -13.63 10.96 -34.42
C SER A 20 -13.89 12.47 -34.53
N SER A 21 -14.20 13.02 -35.72
CA SER A 21 -14.22 14.48 -35.92
C SER A 21 -15.58 15.15 -36.16
N LEU A 22 -16.71 14.43 -36.21
CA LEU A 22 -18.02 15.03 -36.52
C LEU A 22 -19.16 14.56 -35.60
N SER A 23 -19.14 14.97 -34.32
CA SER A 23 -20.38 15.16 -33.55
C SER A 23 -20.20 16.10 -32.34
N LYS A 24 -19.64 17.31 -32.56
CA LYS A 24 -19.91 18.43 -31.65
C LYS A 24 -21.27 19.02 -31.98
N LYS A 25 -22.34 18.51 -31.34
CA LYS A 25 -23.57 19.27 -31.07
C LYS A 25 -24.27 18.68 -29.85
N GLN A 26 -24.12 19.39 -28.73
CA GLN A 26 -24.83 19.17 -27.48
C GLN A 26 -26.35 19.20 -27.70
N TYR A 27 -27.04 18.16 -27.24
CA TYR A 27 -28.43 18.28 -26.82
C TYR A 27 -28.57 17.64 -25.43
N PHE A 28 -28.60 18.50 -24.41
CA PHE A 28 -29.06 18.18 -23.06
C PHE A 28 -30.56 17.88 -23.12
N LEU A 29 -30.97 16.66 -22.83
CA LEU A 29 -32.35 16.32 -22.51
C LEU A 29 -32.41 15.83 -21.07
N HIS A 30 -32.78 16.75 -20.18
CA HIS A 30 -33.14 16.47 -18.79
C HIS A 30 -34.32 15.49 -18.75
N SER A 31 -34.16 14.36 -18.07
CA SER A 31 -35.25 13.46 -17.72
C SER A 31 -36.02 14.02 -16.52
N PHE A 32 -37.11 14.74 -16.78
CA PHE A 32 -38.19 14.89 -15.81
C PHE A 32 -39.29 13.89 -16.14
N LEU A 33 -39.48 12.88 -15.29
CA LEU A 33 -40.75 12.18 -15.17
C LEU A 33 -41.13 12.02 -13.69
N PRO A 34 -42.44 12.07 -13.35
CA PRO A 34 -42.90 12.32 -11.99
C PRO A 34 -42.97 11.05 -11.13
N LYS A 35 -42.98 11.27 -9.81
CA LYS A 35 -43.12 10.27 -8.75
C LYS A 35 -44.34 9.36 -8.95
N LYS A 36 -44.13 8.05 -8.74
CA LYS A 36 -45.14 6.99 -8.65
C LYS A 36 -46.19 7.32 -7.57
N ALA A 37 -47.48 7.19 -7.94
CA ALA A 37 -48.58 7.00 -6.99
C ALA A 37 -48.92 5.50 -6.92
N ASN A 38 -49.05 5.01 -5.69
CA ASN A 38 -49.43 3.63 -5.33
C ASN A 38 -50.82 3.25 -5.88
N GLN A 39 -50.96 2.03 -6.43
CA GLN A 39 -52.14 1.19 -6.25
C GLN A 39 -51.87 -0.30 -6.61
N PRO A 40 -52.62 -1.26 -6.03
CA PRO A 40 -52.17 -2.64 -5.84
C PRO A 40 -52.63 -3.62 -6.93
N ASN A 41 -51.90 -4.74 -6.97
CA ASN A 41 -52.17 -6.00 -7.65
C ASN A 41 -53.62 -6.27 -8.10
N SER A 42 -53.83 -6.40 -9.42
CA SER A 42 -54.72 -7.43 -9.94
C SER A 42 -54.12 -8.05 -11.21
N LYS A 43 -53.90 -9.38 -11.15
CA LYS A 43 -53.56 -10.21 -12.31
C LYS A 43 -54.83 -10.34 -13.16
N SER A 44 -54.83 -9.79 -14.36
CA SER A 44 -55.73 -10.25 -15.42
C SER A 44 -54.94 -10.47 -16.70
N PHE A 45 -54.86 -11.73 -17.13
CA PHE A 45 -54.27 -12.13 -18.40
C PHE A 45 -55.30 -11.87 -19.50
N LEU A 46 -55.02 -10.92 -20.39
CA LEU A 46 -55.74 -10.74 -21.64
C LEU A 46 -55.31 -11.85 -22.62
N LYS A 47 -56.08 -12.95 -22.65
CA LYS A 47 -55.99 -13.96 -23.71
C LYS A 47 -56.58 -13.38 -24.99
N VAL A 48 -55.74 -12.98 -25.95
CA VAL A 48 -56.17 -12.76 -27.33
C VAL A 48 -56.22 -14.12 -28.03
N LYS A 49 -57.43 -14.60 -28.32
CA LYS A 49 -57.66 -15.74 -29.23
C LYS A 49 -57.68 -15.20 -30.66
N CYS A 50 -56.80 -15.70 -31.52
CA CYS A 50 -57.03 -15.62 -32.96
C CYS A 50 -57.52 -16.99 -33.47
N ALA A 51 -58.66 -16.97 -34.16
CA ALA A 51 -59.35 -18.14 -34.65
C ALA A 51 -58.63 -18.78 -35.83
N ALA A 52 -58.69 -20.12 -35.90
CA ALA A 52 -58.30 -20.88 -37.07
C ALA A 52 -59.34 -20.70 -38.19
N VAL A 53 -58.90 -20.26 -39.36
CA VAL A 53 -59.59 -20.50 -40.63
C VAL A 53 -58.55 -21.13 -41.56
N GLY A 54 -58.74 -22.40 -41.88
CA GLY A 54 -57.88 -23.15 -42.79
C GLY A 54 -58.31 -22.99 -44.26
N ASN A 55 -57.35 -23.11 -45.18
CA ASN A 55 -57.25 -24.23 -46.13
C ASN A 55 -56.25 -23.90 -47.26
N GLY A 56 -55.33 -24.84 -47.53
CA GLY A 56 -54.78 -25.10 -48.87
C GLY A 56 -53.63 -24.22 -49.37
N LEU A 57 -52.60 -24.89 -49.92
CA LEU A 57 -51.51 -24.39 -50.80
C LEU A 57 -50.28 -23.73 -50.12
N PHE A 58 -49.45 -24.58 -49.49
CA PHE A 58 -48.03 -24.30 -49.24
C PHE A 58 -47.27 -24.29 -50.58
N THR A 59 -46.98 -23.11 -51.16
CA THR A 59 -45.80 -22.77 -52.02
C THR A 59 -45.96 -21.50 -52.87
N GLN A 60 -47.09 -20.77 -52.84
CA GLN A 60 -47.21 -19.50 -53.59
C GLN A 60 -47.39 -18.30 -52.64
N THR A 61 -46.31 -17.54 -52.40
CA THR A 61 -46.39 -16.17 -51.88
C THR A 61 -46.47 -15.20 -53.05
N THR A 62 -47.52 -14.36 -53.09
CA THR A 62 -47.65 -13.27 -54.08
C THR A 62 -46.72 -12.11 -53.75
N GLN A 63 -46.34 -11.31 -54.76
CA GLN A 63 -45.46 -10.13 -54.63
C GLN A 63 -45.96 -9.11 -53.59
N GLU A 64 -47.27 -9.05 -53.35
CA GLU A 64 -47.93 -8.14 -52.40
C GLU A 64 -47.55 -8.40 -50.92
N VAL A 65 -47.12 -9.61 -50.57
CA VAL A 65 -46.69 -9.95 -49.19
C VAL A 65 -45.24 -9.51 -48.91
N ARG A 66 -44.51 -9.05 -49.94
CA ARG A 66 -43.07 -8.73 -49.89
C ARG A 66 -42.74 -7.26 -49.81
N ARG A 67 -43.73 -6.38 -50.00
CA ARG A 67 -43.60 -4.93 -49.85
C ARG A 67 -44.58 -4.44 -48.80
N ILE A 68 -44.08 -4.08 -47.62
CA ILE A 68 -44.85 -3.38 -46.60
C ILE A 68 -44.47 -1.91 -46.70
N VAL A 69 -45.40 -1.09 -47.22
CA VAL A 69 -45.30 0.37 -47.19
C VAL A 69 -46.43 0.89 -46.31
N PRO A 70 -46.17 1.17 -45.02
CA PRO A 70 -47.21 1.65 -44.11
C PRO A 70 -47.64 3.08 -44.47
N GLU A 71 -48.93 3.40 -44.30
CA GLU A 71 -49.40 4.79 -44.40
C GLU A 71 -48.87 5.61 -43.20
N ASN A 72 -47.78 6.36 -43.41
CA ASN A 72 -47.15 7.19 -42.38
C ASN A 72 -47.92 8.51 -42.14
N LYS A 73 -49.17 8.42 -41.68
CA LYS A 73 -50.06 9.57 -41.44
C LYS A 73 -49.63 10.46 -40.26
N ASN A 74 -48.71 9.99 -39.40
CA ASN A 74 -48.29 10.67 -38.17
C ASN A 74 -46.93 11.38 -38.28
N GLY A 75 -46.27 11.37 -39.45
CA GLY A 75 -44.98 12.04 -39.66
C GLY A 75 -43.82 11.43 -38.87
N LEU A 76 -43.89 10.13 -38.53
CA LEU A 76 -42.80 9.44 -37.82
C LEU A 76 -41.59 9.25 -38.74
N PRO A 77 -40.35 9.14 -38.21
CA PRO A 77 -39.19 8.77 -39.02
C PRO A 77 -39.42 7.42 -39.72
N THR A 78 -39.15 7.33 -41.02
CA THR A 78 -39.29 6.08 -41.79
C THR A 78 -37.97 5.32 -41.79
N VAL A 79 -38.00 4.02 -41.48
CA VAL A 79 -36.86 3.11 -41.60
C VAL A 79 -37.17 2.09 -42.69
N LYS A 80 -36.44 2.15 -43.81
CA LYS A 80 -36.61 1.22 -44.94
C LYS A 80 -35.63 0.06 -44.86
N ILE A 81 -36.15 -1.16 -44.93
CA ILE A 81 -35.39 -2.40 -44.84
C ILE A 81 -35.55 -3.15 -46.16
N VAL A 82 -34.43 -3.45 -46.81
CA VAL A 82 -34.40 -4.28 -48.03
C VAL A 82 -33.78 -5.63 -47.69
N TYR A 83 -34.40 -6.74 -48.08
CA TYR A 83 -33.84 -8.07 -47.86
C TYR A 83 -33.81 -8.96 -49.10
N VAL A 84 -32.79 -9.83 -49.16
CA VAL A 84 -32.64 -10.90 -50.14
C VAL A 84 -32.42 -12.21 -49.40
N VAL A 85 -33.35 -13.16 -49.56
CA VAL A 85 -33.30 -14.46 -48.86
C VAL A 85 -33.60 -15.61 -49.81
N LEU A 86 -33.11 -16.81 -49.49
CA LEU A 86 -33.43 -18.03 -50.23
C LEU A 86 -34.76 -18.66 -49.78
N GLU A 87 -35.05 -18.63 -48.48
CA GLU A 87 -36.19 -19.36 -47.90
C GLU A 87 -37.39 -18.45 -47.62
N ALA A 88 -38.57 -18.87 -48.08
CA ALA A 88 -39.83 -18.15 -47.86
C ALA A 88 -40.26 -18.07 -46.38
N GLN A 89 -39.68 -18.86 -45.48
CA GLN A 89 -40.00 -18.81 -44.04
C GLN A 89 -39.48 -17.52 -43.40
N TYR A 90 -38.23 -17.13 -43.66
CA TYR A 90 -37.67 -15.85 -43.19
C TYR A 90 -38.45 -14.64 -43.72
N GLN A 91 -38.94 -14.75 -44.96
CA GLN A 91 -39.84 -13.75 -45.57
C GLN A 91 -41.05 -13.49 -44.67
N SER A 92 -41.76 -14.55 -44.27
CA SER A 92 -42.98 -14.44 -43.45
C SER A 92 -42.71 -13.86 -42.06
N SER A 93 -41.59 -14.21 -41.43
CA SER A 93 -41.22 -13.70 -40.11
C SER A 93 -40.83 -12.22 -40.13
N LEU A 94 -40.06 -11.78 -41.13
CA LEU A 94 -39.73 -10.36 -41.30
C LEU A 94 -40.98 -9.51 -41.56
N THR A 95 -41.87 -9.98 -42.42
CA THR A 95 -43.16 -9.33 -42.70
C THR A 95 -43.99 -9.21 -41.42
N ALA A 96 -44.14 -10.28 -40.64
CA ALA A 96 -44.90 -10.25 -39.39
C ALA A 96 -44.27 -9.33 -38.33
N ALA A 97 -42.94 -9.31 -38.20
CA ALA A 97 -42.23 -8.44 -37.27
C ALA A 97 -42.44 -6.96 -37.62
N VAL A 98 -42.31 -6.59 -38.89
CA VAL A 98 -42.51 -5.21 -39.36
C VAL A 98 -43.97 -4.77 -39.21
N GLN A 99 -44.92 -5.66 -39.48
CA GLN A 99 -46.35 -5.39 -39.23
C GLN A 99 -46.63 -5.12 -37.75
N SER A 100 -46.12 -5.96 -36.84
CA SER A 100 -46.25 -5.76 -35.39
C SER A 100 -45.61 -4.46 -34.91
N LEU A 101 -44.42 -4.12 -35.41
CA LEU A 101 -43.75 -2.85 -35.12
C LEU A 101 -44.60 -1.65 -35.58
N ASN A 102 -45.16 -1.71 -36.79
CA ASN A 102 -46.02 -0.66 -37.34
C ASN A 102 -47.38 -0.57 -36.64
N GLU A 103 -47.93 -1.68 -36.12
CA GLU A 103 -49.16 -1.69 -35.32
C GLU A 103 -48.99 -0.95 -33.99
N SER A 104 -47.80 -1.03 -33.37
CA SER A 104 -47.51 -0.36 -32.11
C SER A 104 -47.46 1.18 -32.20
N LYS A 105 -47.23 1.74 -33.41
CA LYS A 105 -47.20 3.18 -33.77
C LYS A 105 -46.43 4.11 -32.83
N ARG A 106 -45.43 3.62 -32.08
CA ARG A 106 -44.82 4.39 -30.98
C ARG A 106 -43.61 5.25 -31.34
N TYR A 107 -42.72 4.81 -32.25
CA TYR A 107 -41.39 5.44 -32.40
C TYR A 107 -40.93 5.69 -33.84
N ALA A 108 -41.25 4.81 -34.80
CA ALA A 108 -40.87 4.92 -36.21
C ALA A 108 -41.86 4.17 -37.11
N SER A 109 -41.84 4.48 -38.41
CA SER A 109 -42.59 3.78 -39.46
C SER A 109 -41.65 2.89 -40.25
N TYR A 110 -41.88 1.59 -40.29
CA TYR A 110 -40.96 0.63 -40.91
C TYR A 110 -41.46 0.20 -42.30
N GLU A 111 -40.69 0.50 -43.33
CA GLU A 111 -40.91 -0.01 -44.69
C GLU A 111 -40.07 -1.27 -44.90
N LEU A 112 -40.66 -2.31 -45.50
CA LEU A 112 -39.97 -3.57 -45.77
C LEU A 112 -40.14 -3.98 -47.23
N VAL A 113 -39.04 -4.20 -47.93
CA VAL A 113 -39.02 -4.65 -49.33
C VAL A 113 -38.15 -5.90 -49.47
N GLY A 114 -38.74 -6.98 -49.99
CA GLY A 114 -38.08 -8.28 -50.04
C GLY A 114 -38.01 -8.89 -51.44
N TYR A 115 -36.90 -9.59 -51.70
CA TYR A 115 -36.67 -10.38 -52.91
C TYR A 115 -36.25 -11.80 -52.54
N LEU A 116 -36.75 -12.80 -53.26
CA LEU A 116 -36.13 -14.12 -53.21
C LEU A 116 -34.87 -14.11 -54.08
N VAL A 117 -33.81 -14.80 -53.66
CA VAL A 117 -32.52 -14.76 -54.35
C VAL A 117 -32.64 -15.11 -55.84
N GLU A 118 -33.42 -16.15 -56.19
CA GLU A 118 -33.63 -16.59 -57.58
C GLU A 118 -34.34 -15.54 -58.45
N GLU A 119 -35.12 -14.63 -57.85
CA GLU A 119 -35.86 -13.60 -58.58
C GLU A 119 -34.94 -12.53 -59.16
N LEU A 120 -33.75 -12.38 -58.59
CA LEU A 120 -32.72 -11.46 -59.07
C LEU A 120 -32.03 -11.97 -60.35
N ARG A 121 -32.37 -13.17 -60.84
CA ARG A 121 -32.03 -13.59 -62.21
C ARG A 121 -32.76 -12.74 -63.24
N ASP A 122 -34.00 -12.35 -62.95
CA ASP A 122 -34.77 -11.48 -63.81
C ASP A 122 -34.27 -10.04 -63.72
N GLU A 123 -33.94 -9.46 -64.87
CA GLU A 123 -33.35 -8.11 -64.97
C GLU A 123 -34.32 -7.02 -64.49
N SER A 124 -35.64 -7.24 -64.56
CA SER A 124 -36.62 -6.25 -64.08
C SER A 124 -36.69 -6.21 -62.55
N ASN A 125 -36.64 -7.38 -61.91
CA ASN A 125 -36.56 -7.51 -60.46
C ASN A 125 -35.22 -7.00 -59.93
N TYR A 126 -34.11 -7.29 -60.61
CA TYR A 126 -32.79 -6.80 -60.21
C TYR A 126 -32.70 -5.26 -60.27
N LYS A 127 -33.26 -4.63 -61.31
CA LYS A 127 -33.35 -3.15 -61.37
C LYS A 127 -34.20 -2.56 -60.25
N SER A 128 -35.32 -3.22 -59.93
CA SER A 128 -36.18 -2.80 -58.82
C SER A 128 -35.45 -2.91 -57.48
N PHE A 129 -34.72 -4.01 -57.27
CA PHE A 129 -33.89 -4.23 -56.10
C PHE A 129 -32.81 -3.15 -55.95
N CYS A 130 -32.07 -2.83 -57.02
CA CYS A 130 -31.09 -1.75 -57.01
C CYS A 130 -31.73 -0.40 -56.63
N LYS A 131 -32.94 -0.12 -57.15
CA LYS A 131 -33.65 1.12 -56.84
C LYS A 131 -34.12 1.18 -55.38
N ASP A 132 -34.65 0.09 -54.84
CA ASP A 132 -35.08 0.07 -53.44
C ASP A 132 -33.89 0.15 -52.47
N LEU A 133 -32.69 -0.22 -52.92
CA LEU A 133 -31.45 -0.03 -52.17
C LEU A 133 -30.97 1.43 -52.14
N GLU A 134 -31.40 2.31 -53.05
CA GLU A 134 -30.94 3.72 -53.10
C GLU A 134 -31.46 4.54 -51.91
N ASP A 135 -32.59 4.16 -51.31
CA ASP A 135 -33.22 4.84 -50.16
C ASP A 135 -33.40 3.92 -48.94
N ALA A 136 -32.85 2.70 -48.98
CA ALA A 136 -32.85 1.79 -47.84
C ALA A 136 -32.01 2.32 -46.66
N ASN A 137 -32.40 2.01 -45.44
CA ASN A 137 -31.57 2.20 -44.24
C ASN A 137 -30.77 0.93 -43.94
N ILE A 138 -31.41 -0.23 -44.06
CA ILE A 138 -30.84 -1.52 -43.68
C ILE A 138 -30.97 -2.49 -44.84
N PHE A 139 -29.87 -3.18 -45.17
CA PHE A 139 -29.89 -4.33 -46.07
C PHE A 139 -29.69 -5.65 -45.30
N ILE A 140 -30.48 -6.67 -45.62
CA ILE A 140 -30.40 -8.01 -45.04
C ILE A 140 -30.23 -9.08 -46.13
N GLY A 141 -29.08 -9.74 -46.18
CA GLY A 141 -28.85 -10.91 -47.04
C GLY A 141 -28.82 -12.21 -46.22
N SER A 142 -29.50 -13.27 -46.64
CA SER A 142 -29.39 -14.58 -45.98
C SER A 142 -29.44 -15.73 -46.98
N LEU A 143 -28.57 -16.73 -46.79
CA LEU A 143 -28.54 -17.99 -47.57
C LEU A 143 -28.37 -17.79 -49.10
N ILE A 144 -27.59 -16.79 -49.52
CA ILE A 144 -27.30 -16.50 -50.93
C ILE A 144 -26.15 -17.39 -51.40
N PHE A 145 -26.46 -18.58 -51.91
CA PHE A 145 -25.44 -19.59 -52.30
C PHE A 145 -25.16 -19.71 -53.80
N VAL A 146 -25.87 -18.94 -54.63
CA VAL A 146 -25.68 -18.95 -56.08
C VAL A 146 -24.65 -17.87 -56.43
N GLU A 147 -23.46 -18.29 -56.88
CA GLU A 147 -22.30 -17.40 -57.11
C GLU A 147 -22.64 -16.21 -58.03
N GLU A 148 -23.31 -16.47 -59.15
CA GLU A 148 -23.76 -15.44 -60.10
C GLU A 148 -24.65 -14.37 -59.41
N LEU A 149 -25.62 -14.80 -58.61
CA LEU A 149 -26.57 -13.92 -57.92
C LEU A 149 -25.93 -13.24 -56.71
N ALA A 150 -25.00 -13.91 -56.03
CA ALA A 150 -24.21 -13.32 -54.96
C ALA A 150 -23.36 -12.16 -55.48
N LEU A 151 -22.74 -12.31 -56.65
CA LEU A 151 -21.99 -11.23 -57.31
C LEU A 151 -22.91 -10.08 -57.74
N LYS A 152 -24.11 -10.37 -58.26
CA LYS A 152 -25.12 -9.34 -58.58
C LYS A 152 -25.57 -8.56 -57.34
N VAL A 153 -25.90 -9.26 -56.25
CA VAL A 153 -26.30 -8.63 -54.97
C VAL A 153 -25.15 -7.82 -54.38
N LYS A 154 -23.92 -8.36 -54.41
CA LYS A 154 -22.72 -7.64 -53.99
C LYS A 154 -22.58 -6.31 -54.72
N ALA A 155 -22.59 -6.34 -56.05
CA ALA A 155 -22.39 -5.13 -56.86
C ALA A 155 -23.44 -4.04 -56.56
N ALA A 156 -24.70 -4.44 -56.32
CA ALA A 156 -25.77 -3.50 -55.99
C ALA A 156 -25.61 -2.90 -54.58
N VAL A 157 -25.31 -3.73 -53.57
CA VAL A 157 -25.15 -3.28 -52.18
C VAL A 157 -23.85 -2.50 -51.99
N GLU A 158 -22.77 -2.89 -52.67
CA GLU A 158 -21.46 -2.23 -52.59
C GLU A 158 -21.53 -0.76 -53.04
N LYS A 159 -22.37 -0.46 -54.03
CA LYS A 159 -22.62 0.91 -54.51
C LYS A 159 -23.25 1.81 -53.44
N GLU A 160 -24.12 1.25 -52.60
CA GLU A 160 -24.88 1.98 -51.57
C GLU A 160 -24.32 1.75 -50.14
N ARG A 161 -23.20 1.02 -50.02
CA ARG A 161 -22.69 0.50 -48.74
C ARG A 161 -22.37 1.60 -47.73
N ASP A 162 -21.76 2.69 -48.17
CA ASP A 162 -21.36 3.79 -47.28
C ASP A 162 -22.55 4.66 -46.85
N ARG A 163 -23.70 4.53 -47.53
CA ARG A 163 -24.95 5.24 -47.23
C ARG A 163 -25.86 4.45 -46.30
N LEU A 164 -25.89 3.12 -46.42
CA LEU A 164 -26.70 2.24 -45.59
C LEU A 164 -26.26 2.34 -44.12
N ASP A 165 -27.23 2.48 -43.21
CA ASP A 165 -26.98 2.50 -41.76
C ASP A 165 -26.47 1.13 -41.26
N ALA A 166 -26.90 0.04 -41.90
CA ALA A 166 -26.40 -1.30 -41.62
C ALA A 166 -26.53 -2.27 -42.82
N VAL A 167 -25.54 -3.16 -42.96
CA VAL A 167 -25.53 -4.27 -43.92
C VAL A 167 -25.35 -5.57 -43.14
N LEU A 168 -26.38 -6.43 -43.14
CA LEU A 168 -26.42 -7.67 -42.37
C LEU A 168 -26.45 -8.87 -43.34
N VAL A 169 -25.37 -9.66 -43.40
CA VAL A 169 -25.31 -10.85 -44.28
C VAL A 169 -25.07 -12.12 -43.44
N PHE A 170 -26.01 -13.05 -43.47
CA PHE A 170 -25.99 -14.28 -42.67
C PHE A 170 -25.59 -15.51 -43.50
N LEU A 171 -24.63 -16.29 -43.01
CA LEU A 171 -24.03 -17.47 -43.67
C LEU A 171 -23.96 -18.69 -42.73
N GLN A 172 -25.04 -19.47 -42.54
CA GLN A 172 -24.92 -20.93 -42.31
C GLN A 172 -26.25 -21.69 -42.20
N CYS A 173 -26.17 -22.98 -42.55
CA CYS A 173 -27.16 -24.05 -42.43
C CYS A 173 -27.29 -24.57 -40.98
N LEU A 174 -28.51 -24.80 -40.49
CA LEU A 174 -28.82 -25.71 -39.38
C LEU A 174 -30.19 -26.39 -39.58
N SER A 175 -30.14 -27.70 -39.84
CA SER A 175 -31.15 -28.76 -39.65
C SER A 175 -32.66 -28.46 -39.87
N SER A 176 -33.20 -29.19 -40.84
CA SER A 176 -34.62 -29.50 -41.07
C SER A 176 -35.47 -29.77 -39.82
N GLN A 177 -36.59 -29.05 -39.66
CA GLN A 177 -37.97 -29.54 -39.37
C GLN A 177 -38.87 -28.35 -38.99
N GLY A 178 -40.10 -28.32 -39.51
CA GLY A 178 -41.01 -27.17 -39.42
C GLY A 178 -41.24 -26.66 -37.99
N LEU A 179 -40.84 -25.42 -37.73
CA LEU A 179 -41.09 -24.70 -36.48
C LEU A 179 -41.83 -23.40 -36.80
N LYS A 180 -43.02 -23.23 -36.20
CA LYS A 180 -43.67 -21.93 -36.05
C LYS A 180 -42.74 -21.06 -35.21
N ILE A 181 -42.24 -19.96 -35.77
CA ILE A 181 -41.46 -18.98 -35.03
C ILE A 181 -42.45 -18.12 -34.21
N GLU A 182 -42.64 -18.48 -32.95
CA GLU A 182 -43.22 -17.56 -31.94
C GLU A 182 -42.15 -16.54 -31.57
N TYR A 183 -42.48 -15.24 -31.68
CA TYR A 183 -41.63 -14.19 -31.14
C TYR A 183 -41.65 -14.27 -29.60
N LYS A 184 -40.48 -14.18 -28.97
CA LYS A 184 -40.39 -14.04 -27.52
C LYS A 184 -40.63 -12.59 -27.12
N ASP A 185 -41.36 -12.41 -26.03
CA ASP A 185 -41.51 -11.14 -25.34
C ASP A 185 -40.14 -10.49 -25.03
N PRO A 186 -40.10 -9.15 -24.78
CA PRO A 186 -38.87 -8.47 -24.40
C PRO A 186 -38.12 -9.22 -23.29
N VAL A 187 -36.81 -9.42 -23.45
CA VAL A 187 -35.99 -10.08 -22.42
C VAL A 187 -35.98 -9.19 -21.18
N LEU A 188 -36.72 -9.62 -20.16
CA LEU A 188 -36.66 -9.03 -18.83
C LEU A 188 -35.31 -9.39 -18.22
N TYR A 189 -34.44 -8.39 -18.13
CA TYR A 189 -33.21 -8.52 -17.36
C TYR A 189 -33.56 -8.47 -15.86
N LEU A 190 -33.11 -9.48 -15.13
CA LEU A 190 -33.29 -9.62 -13.68
C LEU A 190 -32.36 -8.67 -12.93
N ASP A 191 -32.83 -8.10 -11.82
CA ASP A 191 -32.02 -7.18 -10.99
C ASP A 191 -30.72 -7.85 -10.52
N THR A 192 -30.77 -9.16 -10.28
CA THR A 192 -29.62 -10.02 -9.98
C THR A 192 -29.84 -11.38 -10.68
N GLY A 193 -28.80 -11.96 -11.26
CA GLY A 193 -28.88 -13.25 -11.94
C GLY A 193 -27.53 -13.72 -12.48
N VAL A 194 -27.47 -14.97 -12.93
CA VAL A 194 -26.32 -15.51 -13.67
C VAL A 194 -26.47 -15.14 -15.14
N TRP A 195 -25.40 -14.59 -15.72
CA TRP A 195 -25.34 -14.23 -17.13
C TRP A 195 -24.22 -14.99 -17.83
N HIS A 196 -24.48 -15.36 -19.08
CA HIS A 196 -23.47 -15.91 -19.97
C HIS A 196 -23.72 -15.37 -21.38
N PRO A 197 -22.68 -14.94 -22.13
CA PRO A 197 -22.85 -14.28 -23.43
C PRO A 197 -23.54 -15.14 -24.49
N LEU A 198 -23.35 -16.46 -24.43
CA LEU A 198 -23.98 -17.43 -25.33
C LEU A 198 -25.32 -18.00 -24.81
N ALA A 199 -25.76 -17.61 -23.60
CA ALA A 199 -27.03 -18.07 -23.07
C ALA A 199 -28.19 -17.29 -23.71
N PRO A 200 -29.34 -17.94 -23.94
CA PRO A 200 -30.51 -17.29 -24.51
C PRO A 200 -31.21 -16.31 -23.54
N CYS A 201 -30.92 -16.41 -22.24
CA CYS A 201 -31.50 -15.57 -21.18
C CYS A 201 -30.55 -15.50 -19.96
N MET A 202 -30.85 -14.58 -19.04
CA MET A 202 -30.29 -14.64 -17.68
C MET A 202 -31.01 -15.71 -16.85
N TYR A 203 -30.32 -16.28 -15.86
CA TYR A 203 -30.85 -17.28 -14.94
C TYR A 203 -30.97 -16.70 -13.53
N ASP A 204 -32.09 -16.90 -12.85
CA ASP A 204 -32.28 -16.52 -11.44
C ASP A 204 -31.88 -17.64 -10.46
N ASP A 205 -31.60 -18.84 -10.97
CA ASP A 205 -31.16 -20.04 -10.26
C ASP A 205 -29.89 -20.66 -10.87
N VAL A 206 -28.97 -21.11 -10.02
CA VAL A 206 -27.68 -21.70 -10.42
C VAL A 206 -27.86 -23.06 -11.06
N LYS A 207 -28.84 -23.88 -10.62
CA LYS A 207 -29.01 -25.23 -11.17
C LYS A 207 -29.47 -25.17 -12.62
N GLU A 208 -30.38 -24.25 -12.93
CA GLU A 208 -30.80 -24.03 -14.33
C GLU A 208 -29.63 -23.60 -15.21
N TYR A 209 -28.78 -22.70 -14.72
CA TYR A 209 -27.57 -22.28 -15.43
C TYR A 209 -26.61 -23.46 -15.66
N LEU A 210 -26.30 -24.26 -14.64
CA LEU A 210 -25.39 -25.39 -14.74
C LEU A 210 -25.94 -26.50 -15.64
N ASN A 211 -27.25 -26.74 -15.60
CA ASN A 211 -27.91 -27.68 -16.52
C ASN A 211 -27.74 -27.22 -17.97
N TRP A 212 -28.01 -25.95 -18.26
CA TRP A 212 -27.77 -25.38 -19.58
C TRP A 212 -26.28 -25.48 -19.97
N TYR A 213 -25.37 -25.14 -19.06
CA TYR A 213 -23.92 -25.20 -19.30
C TYR A 213 -23.46 -26.62 -19.67
N GLY A 214 -24.00 -27.65 -19.01
CA GLY A 214 -23.71 -29.06 -19.33
C GLY A 214 -24.11 -29.47 -20.74
N THR A 215 -25.17 -28.87 -21.30
CA THR A 215 -25.66 -29.17 -22.66
C THR A 215 -24.84 -28.54 -23.79
N ARG A 216 -23.91 -27.62 -23.47
CA ARG A 216 -23.11 -26.91 -24.47
C ARG A 216 -22.19 -27.85 -25.25
N LYS A 217 -22.13 -27.72 -26.57
CA LYS A 217 -21.27 -28.56 -27.43
C LYS A 217 -19.98 -27.86 -27.87
N ASP A 218 -19.89 -26.55 -27.63
CA ASP A 218 -18.78 -25.69 -28.02
C ASP A 218 -17.63 -25.68 -26.99
N VAL A 219 -17.82 -26.28 -25.82
CA VAL A 219 -16.82 -26.42 -24.76
C VAL A 219 -16.41 -27.88 -24.57
N SER A 220 -15.11 -28.11 -24.32
CA SER A 220 -14.58 -29.46 -24.12
C SER A 220 -15.09 -30.10 -22.82
N GLU A 221 -15.23 -31.43 -22.81
CA GLU A 221 -15.63 -32.18 -21.61
C GLU A 221 -14.66 -31.98 -20.43
N LYS A 222 -13.38 -31.65 -20.68
CA LYS A 222 -12.42 -31.31 -19.62
C LYS A 222 -12.85 -30.09 -18.80
N VAL A 223 -13.47 -29.09 -19.44
CA VAL A 223 -13.92 -27.84 -18.80
C VAL A 223 -15.26 -28.03 -18.09
N LYS A 224 -16.03 -29.04 -18.48
CA LYS A 224 -17.29 -29.43 -17.80
C LYS A 224 -17.08 -30.42 -16.66
N GLY A 225 -15.90 -31.04 -16.59
CA GLY A 225 -15.59 -32.04 -15.59
C GLY A 225 -15.59 -31.45 -14.17
N PRO A 226 -15.86 -32.27 -13.14
CA PRO A 226 -15.94 -31.81 -11.74
C PRO A 226 -14.61 -31.25 -11.20
N ASN A 227 -13.49 -31.60 -11.84
CA ASN A 227 -12.16 -31.15 -11.45
C ASN A 227 -11.74 -29.84 -12.13
N ALA A 228 -12.53 -29.29 -13.05
CA ALA A 228 -12.22 -28.01 -13.68
C ALA A 228 -12.23 -26.87 -12.64
N PRO A 229 -11.30 -25.91 -12.71
CA PRO A 229 -11.36 -24.71 -11.88
C PRO A 229 -12.57 -23.86 -12.30
N ILE A 230 -13.39 -23.46 -11.34
CA ILE A 230 -14.55 -22.59 -11.56
C ILE A 230 -14.24 -21.20 -11.01
N ILE A 231 -14.24 -20.19 -11.87
CA ILE A 231 -13.97 -18.80 -11.49
C ILE A 231 -15.29 -18.02 -11.47
N GLY A 232 -15.63 -17.43 -10.34
CA GLY A 232 -16.79 -16.55 -10.19
C GLY A 232 -16.48 -15.16 -10.73
N LEU A 233 -17.37 -14.60 -11.56
CA LEU A 233 -17.25 -13.22 -12.06
C LEU A 233 -18.37 -12.36 -11.48
N VAL A 234 -18.01 -11.22 -10.89
CA VAL A 234 -18.97 -10.21 -10.42
C VAL A 234 -19.00 -9.05 -11.40
N LEU A 235 -20.18 -8.81 -11.99
CA LEU A 235 -20.46 -7.78 -13.00
C LEU A 235 -21.55 -6.83 -12.49
N GLN A 236 -21.48 -5.56 -12.88
CA GLN A 236 -22.47 -4.55 -12.45
C GLN A 236 -23.55 -4.34 -13.52
N ARG A 237 -24.83 -4.48 -13.13
CA ARG A 237 -25.99 -3.97 -13.88
C ARG A 237 -26.47 -2.62 -13.31
N SER A 238 -26.54 -2.53 -11.97
CA SER A 238 -26.69 -1.32 -11.15
C SER A 238 -26.29 -1.68 -9.70
N HIS A 239 -25.73 -0.72 -8.94
CA HIS A 239 -25.21 -0.81 -7.54
C HIS A 239 -25.45 -2.15 -6.81
N ILE A 240 -24.39 -2.90 -6.52
CA ILE A 240 -24.49 -4.26 -5.98
C ILE A 240 -24.73 -4.24 -4.46
N VAL A 241 -25.63 -5.14 -4.03
CA VAL A 241 -25.97 -5.54 -2.65
C VAL A 241 -25.36 -6.95 -2.44
N THR A 242 -25.01 -7.39 -1.23
CA THR A 242 -24.42 -8.72 -0.93
C THR A 242 -25.10 -9.96 -1.55
N GLY A 243 -26.40 -9.87 -1.83
CA GLY A 243 -27.25 -11.02 -2.20
C GLY A 243 -26.79 -11.90 -3.38
N PRO A 244 -26.15 -11.39 -4.46
CA PRO A 244 -25.73 -12.22 -5.60
C PRO A 244 -24.61 -13.21 -5.27
N VAL A 245 -23.63 -12.85 -4.44
CA VAL A 245 -22.48 -13.72 -4.15
C VAL A 245 -22.94 -14.96 -3.38
N GLU A 246 -23.67 -14.74 -2.28
CA GLU A 246 -24.20 -15.81 -1.44
C GLU A 246 -25.22 -16.70 -2.19
N LYS A 247 -25.96 -16.13 -3.14
CA LYS A 247 -26.98 -16.85 -3.91
C LYS A 247 -26.40 -17.67 -5.06
N TYR A 248 -25.39 -17.14 -5.76
CA TYR A 248 -24.96 -17.69 -7.04
C TYR A 248 -23.63 -18.45 -7.01
N PHE A 249 -22.80 -18.29 -5.98
CA PHE A 249 -21.50 -18.98 -5.89
C PHE A 249 -21.48 -20.14 -4.89
N VAL A 250 -22.59 -20.33 -4.17
CA VAL A 250 -22.80 -21.41 -3.21
C VAL A 250 -23.83 -22.37 -3.76
N ASP A 251 -23.59 -23.68 -3.63
CA ASP A 251 -24.56 -24.69 -4.00
C ASP A 251 -25.77 -24.59 -3.04
N PRO A 252 -26.99 -24.39 -3.57
CA PRO A 252 -28.17 -24.20 -2.74
C PRO A 252 -28.53 -25.41 -1.88
N VAL A 253 -28.08 -26.62 -2.24
CA VAL A 253 -28.35 -27.89 -1.54
C VAL A 253 -27.27 -28.18 -0.51
N THR A 254 -26.01 -28.25 -0.93
CA THR A 254 -24.91 -28.63 -0.03
C THR A 254 -24.43 -27.46 0.84
N LYS A 255 -24.82 -26.23 0.50
CA LYS A 255 -24.34 -24.98 1.11
C LYS A 255 -22.82 -24.80 1.04
N LYS A 256 -22.15 -25.56 0.16
CA LYS A 256 -20.71 -25.44 -0.08
C LYS A 256 -20.45 -24.50 -1.25
N THR A 257 -19.38 -23.72 -1.14
CA THR A 257 -18.85 -22.94 -2.26
C THR A 257 -18.38 -23.88 -3.37
N PHE A 258 -18.78 -23.63 -4.60
CA PHE A 258 -18.33 -24.41 -5.77
C PHE A 258 -17.39 -23.62 -6.69
N VAL A 259 -17.25 -22.31 -6.48
CA VAL A 259 -16.21 -21.49 -7.11
C VAL A 259 -14.87 -21.69 -6.39
N ASN A 260 -13.76 -21.51 -7.10
CA ASN A 260 -12.40 -21.66 -6.57
C ASN A 260 -11.66 -20.32 -6.43
N SER A 261 -12.12 -19.29 -7.16
CA SER A 261 -11.67 -17.90 -7.01
C SER A 261 -12.75 -16.96 -7.55
N VAL A 262 -12.73 -15.70 -7.10
CA VAL A 262 -13.67 -14.66 -7.55
C VAL A 262 -12.91 -13.49 -8.14
N ILE A 263 -13.39 -13.00 -9.29
CA ILE A 263 -12.94 -11.75 -9.91
C ILE A 263 -14.10 -10.77 -9.90
N SER A 264 -13.94 -9.66 -9.18
CA SER A 264 -14.80 -8.49 -9.31
C SER A 264 -14.34 -7.63 -10.47
N LEU A 265 -15.20 -7.47 -11.48
CA LEU A 265 -14.96 -6.61 -12.64
C LEU A 265 -15.60 -5.22 -12.46
N THR A 266 -16.13 -4.94 -11.26
CA THR A 266 -16.82 -3.68 -10.94
C THR A 266 -15.84 -2.54 -10.66
N GLY A 267 -14.68 -2.87 -10.07
CA GLY A 267 -13.75 -1.89 -9.53
C GLY A 267 -14.36 -1.07 -8.39
N PHE A 268 -15.25 -1.63 -7.57
CA PHE A 268 -15.79 -0.98 -6.37
C PHE A 268 -15.80 -1.95 -5.19
N ALA A 269 -16.02 -1.42 -3.98
CA ALA A 269 -16.29 -2.23 -2.80
C ALA A 269 -17.45 -3.21 -3.08
N LEU A 270 -17.35 -4.42 -2.55
CA LEU A 270 -18.30 -5.50 -2.80
C LEU A 270 -19.71 -5.13 -2.29
N VAL A 271 -19.75 -4.43 -1.16
CA VAL A 271 -21.00 -4.02 -0.50
C VAL A 271 -21.01 -2.52 -0.35
N GLY A 272 -21.92 -1.90 -1.09
CA GLY A 272 -22.05 -0.46 -1.13
C GLY A 272 -21.82 0.10 -2.52
N GLY A 273 -22.30 1.33 -2.73
CA GLY A 273 -21.99 2.09 -3.93
C GLY A 273 -20.81 3.03 -3.69
N PRO A 274 -20.39 3.80 -4.70
CA PRO A 274 -19.32 4.80 -4.56
C PRO A 274 -19.58 5.87 -3.49
N ALA A 275 -20.82 5.99 -3.00
CA ALA A 275 -21.25 6.98 -2.03
C ALA A 275 -21.38 6.45 -0.59
N ARG A 276 -21.53 5.12 -0.39
CA ARG A 276 -21.66 4.52 0.94
C ARG A 276 -21.23 3.06 0.88
N GLN A 277 -20.29 2.70 1.73
CA GLN A 277 -19.56 1.43 1.73
C GLN A 277 -19.79 0.72 3.06
N ASP A 278 -19.85 -0.60 3.03
CA ASP A 278 -20.08 -1.44 4.22
C ASP A 278 -19.10 -2.63 4.21
N HIS A 279 -17.82 -2.31 4.47
CA HIS A 279 -16.73 -3.28 4.50
C HIS A 279 -16.99 -4.45 5.47
N PRO A 280 -17.53 -4.25 6.70
CA PRO A 280 -17.80 -5.37 7.60
C PRO A 280 -18.72 -6.44 6.97
N LYS A 281 -19.77 -6.03 6.25
CA LYS A 281 -20.63 -6.99 5.54
C LYS A 281 -19.96 -7.63 4.33
N ALA A 282 -19.11 -6.88 3.62
CA ALA A 282 -18.31 -7.44 2.53
C ALA A 282 -17.38 -8.54 3.04
N ILE A 283 -16.64 -8.27 4.11
CA ILE A 283 -15.73 -9.19 4.77
C ILE A 283 -16.49 -10.41 5.27
N GLU A 284 -17.63 -10.24 5.96
CA GLU A 284 -18.46 -11.35 6.43
C GLU A 284 -18.89 -12.27 5.27
N ALA A 285 -19.32 -11.70 4.13
CA ALA A 285 -19.72 -12.47 2.97
C ALA A 285 -18.53 -13.21 2.31
N LEU A 286 -17.36 -12.55 2.22
CA LEU A 286 -16.15 -13.12 1.63
C LEU A 286 -15.52 -14.19 2.51
N MET A 287 -15.51 -14.01 3.83
CA MET A 287 -15.07 -15.03 4.79
C MET A 287 -15.95 -16.27 4.75
N LYS A 288 -17.28 -16.13 4.56
CA LYS A 288 -18.18 -17.28 4.36
C LYS A 288 -17.92 -17.98 3.03
N LEU A 289 -17.55 -17.23 1.99
CA LEU A 289 -17.25 -17.80 0.68
C LEU A 289 -15.91 -18.55 0.68
N ASP A 290 -14.93 -18.03 1.42
CA ASP A 290 -13.61 -18.60 1.70
C ASP A 290 -12.77 -18.94 0.45
N VAL A 291 -12.70 -18.00 -0.51
CA VAL A 291 -11.94 -18.13 -1.75
C VAL A 291 -11.21 -16.83 -2.09
N PRO A 292 -10.16 -16.85 -2.93
CA PRO A 292 -9.37 -15.67 -3.25
C PRO A 292 -10.23 -14.64 -3.99
N TYR A 293 -10.18 -13.38 -3.54
CA TYR A 293 -10.97 -12.27 -4.06
C TYR A 293 -10.08 -11.29 -4.81
N ILE A 294 -10.17 -11.31 -6.14
CA ILE A 294 -9.42 -10.44 -7.05
C ILE A 294 -10.33 -9.31 -7.53
N VAL A 295 -9.82 -8.09 -7.60
CA VAL A 295 -10.59 -6.92 -8.06
C VAL A 295 -9.89 -6.27 -9.25
N ALA A 296 -10.43 -6.49 -10.45
CA ALA A 296 -9.89 -5.92 -11.67
C ALA A 296 -10.48 -4.53 -11.94
N VAL A 297 -9.66 -3.65 -12.51
CA VAL A 297 -9.97 -2.24 -12.68
C VAL A 297 -10.41 -1.95 -14.12
N PRO A 298 -11.65 -1.48 -14.36
CA PRO A 298 -12.02 -0.90 -15.64
C PRO A 298 -11.56 0.56 -15.74
N LEU A 299 -11.03 0.98 -16.88
CA LEU A 299 -10.71 2.39 -17.12
C LEU A 299 -12.00 3.18 -17.38
N VAL A 300 -12.58 3.74 -16.32
CA VAL A 300 -13.86 4.48 -16.37
C VAL A 300 -13.64 5.95 -16.71
N PHE A 301 -12.57 6.56 -16.20
CA PHE A 301 -12.36 8.00 -16.32
C PHE A 301 -11.36 8.35 -17.43
N GLN A 302 -10.33 7.52 -17.62
CA GLN A 302 -9.30 7.70 -18.63
C GLN A 302 -9.48 6.79 -19.86
N THR A 303 -8.87 7.17 -20.98
CA THR A 303 -8.75 6.33 -22.17
C THR A 303 -7.61 5.32 -22.03
N THR A 304 -7.58 4.29 -22.89
CA THR A 304 -6.48 3.32 -22.93
C THR A 304 -5.14 4.00 -23.26
N GLU A 305 -5.14 4.97 -24.19
CA GLU A 305 -3.94 5.70 -24.59
C GLU A 305 -3.40 6.59 -23.48
N GLU A 306 -4.29 7.30 -22.75
CA GLU A 306 -3.92 8.07 -21.57
C GLU A 306 -3.27 7.17 -20.50
N TRP A 307 -3.84 5.98 -20.24
CA TRP A 307 -3.25 5.03 -19.30
C TRP A 307 -1.88 4.51 -19.76
N LEU A 308 -1.74 4.13 -21.03
CA LEU A 308 -0.47 3.62 -21.58
C LEU A 308 0.64 4.67 -21.52
N ASN A 309 0.33 5.91 -21.92
CA ASN A 309 1.30 7.02 -21.94
C ASN A 309 1.54 7.64 -20.55
N SER A 310 0.64 7.41 -19.59
CA SER A 310 0.77 7.92 -18.23
C SER A 310 1.86 7.21 -17.45
N THR A 311 2.77 7.97 -16.85
CA THR A 311 3.74 7.45 -15.88
C THR A 311 3.11 7.19 -14.51
N LEU A 312 1.96 7.80 -14.20
CA LEU A 312 1.19 7.54 -12.97
C LEU A 312 0.51 6.16 -13.05
N GLY A 313 -0.04 5.82 -14.21
CA GLY A 313 -0.93 4.67 -14.40
C GLY A 313 -2.39 5.07 -14.26
N LEU A 314 -3.05 4.70 -13.16
CA LEU A 314 -4.45 5.08 -12.93
C LEU A 314 -4.59 6.54 -12.50
N HIS A 315 -5.63 7.21 -12.99
CA HIS A 315 -6.01 8.55 -12.52
C HIS A 315 -6.29 8.56 -11.00
N PRO A 316 -5.89 9.59 -10.23
CA PRO A 316 -6.07 9.67 -8.76
C PRO A 316 -7.45 9.26 -8.23
N ILE A 317 -8.51 9.74 -8.88
CA ILE A 317 -9.90 9.42 -8.51
C ILE A 317 -10.18 7.91 -8.66
N GLN A 318 -9.61 7.27 -9.68
CA GLN A 318 -9.74 5.82 -9.87
C GLN A 318 -8.97 5.04 -8.82
N VAL A 319 -7.78 5.51 -8.42
CA VAL A 319 -7.01 4.87 -7.34
C VAL A 319 -7.80 4.87 -6.05
N ALA A 320 -8.35 6.03 -5.66
CA ALA A 320 -9.17 6.13 -4.46
C ALA A 320 -10.38 5.20 -4.53
N LEU A 321 -11.17 5.24 -5.60
CA LEU A 321 -12.45 4.53 -5.66
C LEU A 321 -12.35 3.05 -6.02
N GLN A 322 -11.40 2.68 -6.88
CA GLN A 322 -11.32 1.36 -7.52
C GLN A 322 -10.15 0.50 -7.06
N VAL A 323 -9.25 1.06 -6.22
CA VAL A 323 -8.13 0.32 -5.65
C VAL A 323 -8.16 0.39 -4.13
N ALA A 324 -8.13 1.60 -3.55
CA ALA A 324 -8.04 1.75 -2.09
C ALA A 324 -9.27 1.20 -1.35
N LEU A 325 -10.48 1.41 -1.88
CA LEU A 325 -11.70 0.90 -1.25
C LEU A 325 -11.84 -0.62 -1.33
N PRO A 326 -11.63 -1.28 -2.49
CA PRO A 326 -11.61 -2.73 -2.52
C PRO A 326 -10.50 -3.38 -1.68
N GLU A 327 -9.36 -2.72 -1.47
CA GLU A 327 -8.32 -3.20 -0.55
C GLU A 327 -8.86 -3.39 0.89
N LEU A 328 -9.83 -2.57 1.33
CA LEU A 328 -10.49 -2.68 2.63
C LEU A 328 -11.40 -3.92 2.74
N ASP A 329 -11.91 -4.41 1.62
CA ASP A 329 -12.66 -5.67 1.55
C ASP A 329 -11.73 -6.90 1.46
N GLY A 330 -10.41 -6.70 1.42
CA GLY A 330 -9.44 -7.77 1.13
C GLY A 330 -9.27 -8.07 -0.36
N GLY A 331 -9.70 -7.15 -1.24
CA GLY A 331 -9.52 -7.22 -2.68
C GLY A 331 -8.04 -7.16 -3.07
N MET A 332 -7.62 -8.10 -3.93
CA MET A 332 -6.24 -8.24 -4.38
C MET A 332 -6.11 -7.95 -5.89
N GLU A 333 -4.88 -7.67 -6.30
CA GLU A 333 -4.45 -7.59 -7.71
C GLU A 333 -5.25 -6.60 -8.60
N PRO A 334 -5.04 -5.28 -8.45
CA PRO A 334 -5.76 -4.24 -9.21
C PRO A 334 -5.30 -4.16 -10.69
N ILE A 335 -5.50 -5.24 -11.45
CA ILE A 335 -5.11 -5.37 -12.84
C ILE A 335 -6.12 -4.64 -13.74
N VAL A 336 -5.61 -3.77 -14.62
CA VAL A 336 -6.43 -3.11 -15.64
C VAL A 336 -6.80 -4.11 -16.73
N PHE A 337 -8.09 -4.33 -16.99
CA PHE A 337 -8.54 -5.33 -17.97
C PHE A 337 -9.27 -4.75 -19.19
N ALA A 338 -9.86 -3.55 -19.07
CA ALA A 338 -10.64 -2.95 -20.15
C ALA A 338 -10.54 -1.42 -20.16
N GLY A 339 -10.53 -0.86 -21.38
CA GLY A 339 -10.80 0.54 -21.65
C GLY A 339 -12.31 0.83 -21.72
N LYS A 340 -12.69 2.10 -21.86
CA LYS A 340 -14.10 2.53 -22.00
C LYS A 340 -14.88 1.78 -23.09
N ALA A 341 -14.22 1.34 -24.17
CA ALA A 341 -14.87 0.78 -25.35
C ALA A 341 -14.42 -0.64 -25.73
N HIS A 342 -13.33 -1.16 -25.15
CA HIS A 342 -12.76 -2.45 -25.56
C HIS A 342 -11.99 -3.14 -24.42
N ALA A 343 -11.95 -4.46 -24.45
CA ALA A 343 -11.12 -5.27 -23.57
C ALA A 343 -9.66 -5.28 -24.04
N LEU A 344 -8.71 -5.31 -23.09
CA LEU A 344 -7.28 -5.38 -23.36
C LEU A 344 -6.83 -6.84 -23.30
N HIS A 345 -6.78 -7.51 -24.47
CA HIS A 345 -6.62 -8.97 -24.56
C HIS A 345 -5.48 -9.53 -23.69
N LYS A 346 -4.26 -8.97 -23.79
CA LYS A 346 -3.12 -9.43 -22.99
C LYS A 346 -3.37 -9.32 -21.47
N ARG A 347 -4.03 -8.25 -21.03
CA ARG A 347 -4.32 -8.05 -19.60
C ARG A 347 -5.43 -8.97 -19.12
N VAL A 348 -6.44 -9.22 -19.95
CA VAL A 348 -7.48 -10.23 -19.67
C VAL A 348 -6.85 -11.61 -19.55
N GLU A 349 -5.92 -11.96 -20.44
CA GLU A 349 -5.19 -13.23 -20.40
C GLU A 349 -4.43 -13.39 -19.07
N GLN A 350 -3.64 -12.40 -18.68
CA GLN A 350 -2.90 -12.43 -17.41
C GLN A 350 -3.83 -12.52 -16.18
N LEU A 351 -4.90 -11.71 -16.16
CA LEU A 351 -5.92 -11.76 -15.10
C LEU A 351 -6.54 -13.16 -14.99
N CYS A 352 -6.91 -13.77 -16.12
CA CYS A 352 -7.44 -15.13 -16.15
C CYS A 352 -6.39 -16.14 -15.68
N THR A 353 -5.14 -16.06 -16.13
CA THR A 353 -4.08 -16.98 -15.73
C THR A 353 -3.80 -16.90 -14.24
N ARG A 354 -3.73 -15.70 -13.65
CA ARG A 354 -3.54 -15.52 -12.21
C ARG A 354 -4.71 -16.04 -11.39
N ALA A 355 -5.95 -15.78 -11.82
CA ALA A 355 -7.13 -16.33 -11.16
C ALA A 355 -7.20 -17.86 -11.23
N ILE A 356 -6.73 -18.46 -12.33
CA ILE A 356 -6.57 -19.92 -12.46
C ILE A 356 -5.49 -20.43 -11.51
N LYS A 357 -4.35 -19.73 -11.39
CA LYS A 357 -3.26 -20.12 -10.46
C LYS A 357 -3.71 -20.13 -9.00
N TRP A 358 -4.47 -19.12 -8.58
CA TRP A 358 -5.14 -19.12 -7.28
C TRP A 358 -6.12 -20.29 -7.12
N ALA A 359 -6.90 -20.60 -8.15
CA ALA A 359 -7.81 -21.75 -8.12
C ALA A 359 -7.08 -23.10 -8.07
N GLU A 360 -5.93 -23.23 -8.74
CA GLU A 360 -5.09 -24.44 -8.74
C GLU A 360 -4.56 -24.77 -7.32
N LEU A 361 -4.29 -23.76 -6.48
CA LEU A 361 -3.89 -23.96 -5.07
C LEU A 361 -4.96 -24.71 -4.26
N THR A 362 -6.25 -24.51 -4.57
CA THR A 362 -7.35 -25.21 -3.90
C THR A 362 -7.49 -26.67 -4.35
N LYS A 363 -6.96 -27.00 -5.54
CA LYS A 363 -7.11 -28.32 -6.17
C LYS A 363 -5.94 -29.26 -5.91
N LYS A 364 -4.71 -28.72 -5.81
CA LYS A 364 -3.51 -29.49 -5.50
C LYS A 364 -3.51 -29.98 -4.06
N THR A 365 -3.02 -31.20 -3.84
CA THR A 365 -2.79 -31.69 -2.47
C THR A 365 -1.61 -30.96 -1.84
N LYS A 366 -1.52 -30.92 -0.51
CA LYS A 366 -0.43 -30.22 0.21
C LYS A 366 0.95 -30.76 -0.18
N GLU A 367 1.07 -32.08 -0.35
CA GLU A 367 2.31 -32.75 -0.75
C GLU A 367 2.78 -32.33 -2.16
N GLU A 368 1.85 -32.05 -3.09
CA GLU A 368 2.15 -31.65 -4.47
C GLU A 368 2.53 -30.17 -4.63
N LYS A 369 2.20 -29.32 -3.66
CA LYS A 369 2.38 -27.87 -3.75
C LYS A 369 3.85 -27.50 -3.67
N ARG A 370 4.30 -26.68 -4.64
CA ARG A 370 5.66 -26.15 -4.68
C ARG A 370 5.70 -24.70 -4.21
N ILE A 371 6.43 -24.44 -3.14
CA ILE A 371 6.49 -23.11 -2.52
C ILE A 371 7.89 -22.53 -2.69
N ALA A 372 8.01 -21.35 -3.27
CA ALA A 372 9.26 -20.59 -3.27
C ALA A 372 9.23 -19.58 -2.12
N ILE A 373 10.23 -19.61 -1.25
CA ILE A 373 10.47 -18.63 -0.20
C ILE A 373 11.60 -17.71 -0.68
N THR A 374 11.32 -16.43 -0.81
CA THR A 374 12.29 -15.43 -1.28
C THR A 374 12.78 -14.58 -0.10
N VAL A 375 14.08 -14.59 0.10
CA VAL A 375 14.79 -13.82 1.13
C VAL A 375 15.56 -12.67 0.50
N PHE A 376 15.56 -11.50 1.12
CA PHE A 376 16.25 -10.32 0.59
C PHE A 376 17.68 -10.20 1.11
N SER A 377 18.60 -9.80 0.23
CA SER A 377 19.99 -9.45 0.54
C SER A 377 20.23 -7.99 0.22
N PHE A 378 19.60 -7.10 0.98
CA PHE A 378 19.67 -5.67 0.72
C PHE A 378 20.10 -4.92 1.99
N PRO A 379 21.22 -4.17 1.99
CA PRO A 379 22.25 -4.05 0.93
C PRO A 379 22.89 -5.40 0.52
N PRO A 380 23.50 -5.52 -0.68
CA PRO A 380 24.28 -6.70 -1.08
C PRO A 380 25.55 -6.79 -0.25
N ASP A 381 25.43 -7.44 0.88
CA ASP A 381 26.54 -8.08 1.52
C ASP A 381 26.05 -9.48 1.93
N LYS A 382 26.96 -10.44 1.94
CA LYS A 382 26.70 -11.77 2.50
C LYS A 382 26.31 -11.66 3.97
N GLY A 383 26.66 -10.57 4.67
CA GLY A 383 26.19 -10.20 6.02
C GLY A 383 24.74 -9.74 6.16
N ASN A 384 24.07 -9.40 5.05
CA ASN A 384 22.75 -8.77 5.03
C ASN A 384 21.66 -9.65 4.41
N VAL A 385 21.97 -10.91 4.12
CA VAL A 385 20.98 -11.90 3.69
C VAL A 385 19.97 -12.09 4.83
N GLY A 386 18.69 -11.94 4.53
CA GLY A 386 17.61 -12.03 5.54
C GLY A 386 17.17 -10.69 6.08
N THR A 387 17.17 -9.60 5.30
CA THR A 387 16.80 -8.28 5.83
C THR A 387 15.29 -8.07 5.89
N ALA A 388 14.76 -7.80 7.09
CA ALA A 388 13.38 -7.46 7.34
C ALA A 388 13.27 -6.57 8.60
N ALA A 389 12.30 -5.65 8.64
CA ALA A 389 12.10 -4.80 9.82
C ALA A 389 11.71 -5.65 11.04
N TYR A 390 12.59 -5.66 12.05
CA TYR A 390 12.40 -6.30 13.35
C TYR A 390 11.98 -7.78 13.30
N LEU A 391 12.41 -8.51 12.28
CA LEU A 391 12.10 -9.92 12.09
C LEU A 391 13.39 -10.73 12.07
N ASN A 392 13.43 -11.84 12.80
CA ASN A 392 14.47 -12.85 12.69
C ASN A 392 14.09 -13.75 11.52
N VAL A 393 14.60 -13.43 10.34
CA VAL A 393 14.12 -14.02 9.07
C VAL A 393 14.36 -15.51 9.02
N PHE A 394 15.57 -15.97 9.34
CA PHE A 394 15.86 -17.41 9.24
C PHE A 394 15.19 -18.24 10.33
N ALA A 395 15.05 -17.72 11.56
CA ALA A 395 14.25 -18.40 12.59
C ALA A 395 12.77 -18.47 12.20
N SER A 396 12.24 -17.39 11.60
CA SER A 396 10.87 -17.35 11.08
C SER A 396 10.65 -18.33 9.93
N ILE A 397 11.59 -18.42 8.99
CA ILE A 397 11.53 -19.41 7.90
C ILE A 397 11.59 -20.83 8.49
N PHE A 398 12.47 -21.08 9.46
CA PHE A 398 12.54 -22.37 10.13
C PHE A 398 11.22 -22.76 10.80
N SER A 399 10.59 -21.83 11.53
CA SER A 399 9.26 -22.00 12.12
C SER A 399 8.21 -22.35 11.05
N VAL A 400 8.18 -21.61 9.94
CA VAL A 400 7.29 -21.87 8.80
C VAL A 400 7.53 -23.24 8.17
N LEU A 401 8.79 -23.64 7.93
CA LEU A 401 9.11 -24.94 7.33
C LEU A 401 8.70 -26.10 8.23
N LYS A 402 8.88 -25.95 9.55
CA LYS A 402 8.44 -26.94 10.53
C LYS A 402 6.92 -27.10 10.52
N ASP A 403 6.17 -25.99 10.58
CA ASP A 403 4.70 -26.02 10.54
C ASP A 403 4.17 -26.58 9.21
N LEU A 404 4.77 -26.20 8.07
CA LEU A 404 4.41 -26.76 6.76
C LEU A 404 4.65 -28.27 6.68
N LYS A 405 5.77 -28.75 7.24
CA LYS A 405 6.08 -30.19 7.30
C LYS A 405 5.07 -30.94 8.15
N GLU A 406 4.71 -30.40 9.32
CA GLU A 406 3.70 -30.96 10.22
C GLU A 406 2.29 -30.95 9.57
N ASP A 407 1.99 -29.96 8.74
CA ASP A 407 0.72 -29.83 8.00
C ASP A 407 0.65 -30.70 6.72
N GLY A 408 1.74 -31.40 6.38
CA GLY A 408 1.78 -32.39 5.29
C GLY A 408 2.31 -31.89 3.94
N TYR A 409 2.99 -30.74 3.90
CA TYR A 409 3.78 -30.33 2.73
C TYR A 409 5.07 -31.16 2.63
N ASN A 410 5.56 -31.37 1.41
CA ASN A 410 6.83 -32.08 1.19
C ASN A 410 8.04 -31.16 1.50
N VAL A 411 8.54 -31.24 2.73
CA VAL A 411 9.76 -30.55 3.20
C VAL A 411 10.83 -31.60 3.58
N GLU A 412 11.53 -32.10 2.58
CA GLU A 412 12.63 -33.08 2.75
C GLU A 412 13.94 -32.39 3.17
N GLY A 413 14.69 -33.03 4.07
CA GLY A 413 16.03 -32.55 4.45
C GLY A 413 16.06 -31.29 5.32
N LEU A 414 14.94 -30.90 5.95
CA LEU A 414 14.92 -29.79 6.91
C LEU A 414 15.92 -30.07 8.06
N PRO A 415 16.91 -29.17 8.32
CA PRO A 415 17.83 -29.31 9.43
C PRO A 415 17.15 -29.29 10.81
N GLU A 416 17.89 -29.62 11.87
CA GLU A 416 17.36 -29.65 13.24
C GLU A 416 17.23 -28.27 13.90
N THR A 417 17.98 -27.27 13.42
CA THR A 417 18.03 -25.91 13.99
C THR A 417 18.00 -24.82 12.92
N SER A 418 17.62 -23.60 13.33
CA SER A 418 17.63 -22.43 12.45
C SER A 418 19.04 -22.01 12.02
N GLU A 419 20.05 -22.24 12.87
CA GLU A 419 21.44 -21.94 12.60
C GLU A 419 22.00 -22.82 11.48
N ALA A 420 21.65 -24.11 11.50
CA ALA A 420 22.01 -25.06 10.45
C ALA A 420 21.28 -24.74 9.14
N LEU A 421 20.05 -24.20 9.19
CA LEU A 421 19.36 -23.70 8.01
C LEU A 421 20.09 -22.53 7.35
N ILE A 422 20.59 -21.58 8.15
CA ILE A 422 21.41 -20.47 7.62
C ILE A 422 22.66 -21.02 6.95
N GLU A 423 23.34 -21.97 7.58
CA GLU A 423 24.59 -22.56 7.09
C GLU A 423 24.41 -23.28 5.73
N GLU A 424 23.26 -23.92 5.50
CA GLU A 424 22.99 -24.56 4.20
C GLU A 424 22.67 -23.58 3.07
N VAL A 425 22.27 -22.35 3.40
CA VAL A 425 21.99 -21.27 2.43
C VAL A 425 23.23 -20.39 2.23
N ILE A 426 23.96 -20.12 3.30
CA ILE A 426 25.19 -19.32 3.38
C ILE A 426 26.27 -20.20 4.03
N HIS A 427 27.06 -20.88 3.20
CA HIS A 427 28.15 -21.71 3.67
C HIS A 427 29.19 -20.86 4.38
N ASP A 428 29.63 -21.31 5.56
CA ASP A 428 30.62 -20.69 6.44
C ASP A 428 30.36 -19.21 6.73
N LYS A 429 29.13 -18.88 7.15
CA LYS A 429 28.70 -17.49 7.38
C LYS A 429 29.55 -16.74 8.42
N GLU A 430 30.14 -17.48 9.35
CA GLU A 430 31.01 -16.97 10.43
C GLU A 430 32.48 -16.89 10.01
N ALA A 431 32.79 -17.31 8.78
CA ALA A 431 34.11 -17.36 8.20
C ALA A 431 35.14 -18.08 9.11
N GLN A 432 34.72 -19.20 9.71
CA GLN A 432 35.58 -19.97 10.62
C GLN A 432 36.67 -20.75 9.87
N PHE A 433 36.34 -21.29 8.69
CA PHE A 433 37.23 -22.14 7.90
C PHE A 433 37.48 -21.63 6.47
N SER A 434 36.54 -20.87 5.91
CA SER A 434 36.49 -20.42 4.52
C SER A 434 35.62 -19.15 4.37
N SER A 435 35.79 -18.44 3.26
CA SER A 435 34.99 -17.26 2.92
C SER A 435 33.49 -17.61 2.82
N PRO A 436 32.59 -16.79 3.41
CA PRO A 436 31.15 -17.01 3.31
C PRO A 436 30.72 -17.14 1.84
N ASN A 437 29.90 -18.13 1.47
CA ASN A 437 29.45 -18.29 0.08
C ASN A 437 27.98 -18.71 -0.01
N LEU A 438 27.25 -18.09 -0.94
CA LEU A 438 25.85 -18.43 -1.17
C LEU A 438 25.74 -19.76 -1.92
N ASN A 439 24.84 -20.62 -1.46
CA ASN A 439 24.59 -21.88 -2.15
C ASN A 439 24.00 -21.63 -3.55
N VAL A 440 24.63 -22.20 -4.59
CA VAL A 440 24.12 -22.12 -5.98
C VAL A 440 23.09 -23.22 -6.20
N ALA A 441 21.82 -22.85 -6.29
CA ALA A 441 20.72 -23.78 -6.55
C ALA A 441 20.64 -24.18 -8.03
N TYR A 442 20.94 -23.24 -8.93
CA TYR A 442 20.79 -23.44 -10.36
C TYR A 442 21.74 -22.56 -11.16
N LYS A 443 22.24 -23.11 -12.29
CA LYS A 443 23.04 -22.41 -13.29
C LYS A 443 22.25 -22.33 -14.58
N MET A 444 21.76 -21.14 -14.92
CA MET A 444 20.95 -20.91 -16.10
C MET A 444 21.83 -20.48 -17.27
N GLY A 445 21.86 -21.29 -18.33
CA GLY A 445 22.59 -20.95 -19.54
C GLY A 445 21.93 -19.79 -20.29
N VAL A 446 22.72 -18.92 -20.93
CA VAL A 446 22.23 -17.72 -21.63
C VAL A 446 21.13 -18.01 -22.67
N ARG A 447 21.24 -19.13 -23.40
CA ARG A 447 20.23 -19.54 -24.39
C ARG A 447 18.89 -19.88 -23.73
N GLU A 448 18.92 -20.55 -22.58
CA GLU A 448 17.72 -20.85 -21.81
C GLU A 448 17.13 -19.58 -21.22
N TYR A 449 17.96 -18.70 -20.66
CA TYR A 449 17.54 -17.41 -20.14
C TYR A 449 16.78 -16.57 -21.17
N HIS A 450 17.31 -16.38 -22.38
CA HIS A 450 16.60 -15.64 -23.44
C HIS A 450 15.30 -16.31 -23.88
N LYS A 451 15.23 -17.64 -23.87
CA LYS A 451 14.01 -18.38 -24.21
C LYS A 451 12.92 -18.20 -23.15
N LEU A 452 13.32 -18.20 -21.87
CA LEU A 452 12.42 -18.11 -20.74
C LEU A 452 12.10 -16.66 -20.35
N THR A 453 12.91 -15.69 -20.75
CA THR A 453 12.80 -14.28 -20.32
C THR A 453 12.66 -13.37 -21.54
N PRO A 454 11.43 -13.15 -22.06
CA PRO A 454 11.22 -12.36 -23.27
C PRO A 454 11.72 -10.91 -23.17
N TYR A 455 11.73 -10.35 -21.97
CA TYR A 455 12.20 -8.98 -21.69
C TYR A 455 13.71 -8.88 -21.43
N ALA A 456 14.47 -9.98 -21.56
CA ALA A 456 15.93 -9.98 -21.34
C ALA A 456 16.66 -8.94 -22.20
N THR A 457 16.23 -8.75 -23.45
CA THR A 457 16.84 -7.78 -24.38
C THR A 457 16.64 -6.34 -23.93
N MET A 458 15.55 -6.02 -23.21
CA MET A 458 15.35 -4.69 -22.64
C MET A 458 16.35 -4.37 -21.52
N LEU A 459 16.98 -5.40 -20.93
CA LEU A 459 17.97 -5.22 -19.88
C LEU A 459 19.36 -4.96 -20.46
N GLU A 460 19.58 -5.28 -21.75
CA GLU A 460 20.92 -5.18 -22.38
C GLU A 460 21.42 -3.74 -22.52
N GLU A 461 20.50 -2.77 -22.66
CA GLU A 461 20.84 -1.33 -22.69
C GLU A 461 21.64 -0.91 -21.45
N ASN A 462 21.28 -1.52 -20.33
CA ASN A 462 21.66 -1.11 -19.00
C ASN A 462 22.70 -2.06 -18.38
N TRP A 463 22.76 -3.32 -18.82
CA TRP A 463 23.57 -4.37 -18.20
C TRP A 463 24.47 -5.13 -19.18
N GLY A 464 24.48 -4.71 -20.46
CA GLY A 464 25.21 -5.42 -21.51
C GLY A 464 24.57 -6.77 -21.85
N LYS A 465 25.32 -7.66 -22.51
CA LYS A 465 24.82 -8.98 -22.89
C LYS A 465 24.75 -9.91 -21.67
N ALA A 466 23.73 -10.75 -21.59
CA ALA A 466 23.71 -11.87 -20.64
C ALA A 466 24.93 -12.80 -20.85
N PRO A 467 25.53 -13.36 -19.79
CA PRO A 467 25.02 -13.43 -18.42
C PRO A 467 25.29 -12.17 -17.56
N GLY A 468 26.02 -11.17 -18.07
CA GLY A 468 26.40 -9.98 -17.32
C GLY A 468 27.43 -10.26 -16.22
N ASN A 469 27.66 -9.29 -15.35
CA ASN A 469 28.70 -9.37 -14.30
C ASN A 469 28.14 -9.71 -12.90
N LEU A 470 26.83 -9.55 -12.69
CA LEU A 470 26.17 -9.77 -11.40
C LEU A 470 25.46 -11.11 -11.40
N ASN A 471 25.72 -11.90 -10.34
CA ASN A 471 25.25 -13.29 -10.19
C ASN A 471 25.61 -14.13 -11.42
N SER A 472 26.87 -14.11 -11.80
CA SER A 472 27.38 -14.88 -12.93
C SER A 472 28.69 -15.58 -12.58
N ASP A 473 28.93 -16.74 -13.19
CA ASP A 473 30.24 -17.40 -13.22
C ASP A 473 31.02 -17.09 -14.52
N GLY A 474 30.59 -16.07 -15.28
CA GLY A 474 31.15 -15.68 -16.56
C GLY A 474 30.48 -16.36 -17.76
N GLU A 475 29.87 -17.53 -17.58
CA GLU A 475 29.19 -18.29 -18.64
C GLU A 475 27.67 -18.39 -18.40
N ASN A 476 27.26 -18.49 -17.14
CA ASN A 476 25.89 -18.74 -16.72
C ASN A 476 25.39 -17.66 -15.77
N LEU A 477 24.06 -17.58 -15.65
CA LEU A 477 23.37 -16.83 -14.60
C LEU A 477 23.16 -17.75 -13.39
N LEU A 478 23.57 -17.27 -12.22
CA LEU A 478 23.52 -18.02 -10.96
C LEU A 478 22.26 -17.67 -10.18
N VAL A 479 21.50 -18.71 -9.81
CA VAL A 479 20.37 -18.59 -8.89
C VAL A 479 20.81 -19.14 -7.54
N TYR A 480 20.85 -18.26 -6.54
CA TYR A 480 21.24 -18.61 -5.18
C TYR A 480 20.04 -19.10 -4.37
N GLY A 481 20.26 -20.14 -3.56
CA GLY A 481 19.23 -20.73 -2.71
C GLY A 481 19.45 -22.20 -2.41
N LYS A 482 18.50 -22.83 -1.72
CA LYS A 482 18.52 -24.24 -1.34
C LYS A 482 17.11 -24.83 -1.46
N GLN A 483 17.02 -26.07 -1.93
CA GLN A 483 15.75 -26.78 -2.08
C GLN A 483 15.60 -27.87 -1.00
N TYR A 484 14.42 -27.93 -0.41
CA TYR A 484 13.95 -28.88 0.61
C TYR A 484 12.66 -29.55 0.12
N GLY A 485 12.78 -30.66 -0.61
CA GLY A 485 11.64 -31.31 -1.26
C GLY A 485 10.95 -30.39 -2.26
N ASN A 486 9.69 -30.00 -1.98
CA ASN A 486 8.90 -29.07 -2.79
C ASN A 486 8.98 -27.61 -2.30
N VAL A 487 9.83 -27.29 -1.33
CA VAL A 487 10.08 -25.91 -0.89
C VAL A 487 11.45 -25.44 -1.36
N PHE A 488 11.53 -24.25 -1.95
CA PHE A 488 12.79 -23.62 -2.38
C PHE A 488 13.01 -22.32 -1.62
N ILE A 489 14.12 -22.20 -0.89
CA ILE A 489 14.54 -20.95 -0.26
C ILE A 489 15.54 -20.28 -1.19
N GLY A 490 15.14 -19.18 -1.82
CA GLY A 490 15.98 -18.44 -2.75
C GLY A 490 16.40 -17.08 -2.20
N VAL A 491 17.63 -16.69 -2.49
CA VAL A 491 18.15 -15.36 -2.15
C VAL A 491 17.94 -14.43 -3.33
N GLN A 492 17.12 -13.39 -3.14
CA GLN A 492 16.83 -12.40 -4.16
C GLN A 492 18.11 -11.60 -4.47
N PRO A 493 18.49 -11.46 -5.75
CA PRO A 493 19.58 -10.56 -6.15
C PRO A 493 19.27 -9.10 -5.84
N THR A 494 20.26 -8.23 -5.88
CA THR A 494 20.08 -6.81 -5.54
C THR A 494 19.59 -5.98 -6.72
N PHE A 495 19.32 -4.69 -6.46
CA PHE A 495 18.94 -3.77 -7.52
C PHE A 495 20.06 -3.55 -8.57
N GLY A 496 21.32 -3.80 -8.18
CA GLY A 496 22.52 -3.59 -9.01
C GLY A 496 23.07 -2.15 -8.98
N TYR A 497 22.62 -1.30 -8.06
CA TYR A 497 23.10 0.09 -7.97
C TYR A 497 24.60 0.19 -7.60
N GLU A 498 25.18 -0.84 -6.98
CA GLU A 498 26.53 -0.77 -6.39
C GLU A 498 27.70 -0.76 -7.39
N GLY A 499 27.45 -0.96 -8.69
CA GLY A 499 28.53 -1.09 -9.68
C GLY A 499 29.02 0.21 -10.32
N ASP A 500 28.13 1.17 -10.57
CA ASP A 500 28.47 2.42 -11.27
C ASP A 500 27.91 3.65 -10.51
N PRO A 501 28.75 4.38 -9.76
CA PRO A 501 28.35 5.57 -9.02
C PRO A 501 27.74 6.66 -9.89
N MET A 502 28.13 6.77 -11.18
CA MET A 502 27.55 7.74 -12.10
C MET A 502 26.08 7.40 -12.41
N ARG A 503 25.72 6.13 -12.33
CA ARG A 503 24.35 5.70 -12.57
C ARG A 503 23.40 6.12 -11.45
N LEU A 504 23.86 6.13 -10.19
CA LEU A 504 23.11 6.67 -9.05
C LEU A 504 22.84 8.17 -9.20
N LEU A 505 23.76 8.92 -9.83
CA LEU A 505 23.66 10.36 -10.08
C LEU A 505 22.72 10.72 -11.25
N PHE A 506 22.76 9.97 -12.35
CA PHE A 506 22.14 10.37 -13.62
C PHE A 506 20.96 9.51 -14.09
N SER A 507 20.78 8.28 -13.56
CA SER A 507 19.68 7.43 -14.02
C SER A 507 18.33 7.93 -13.50
N LYS A 508 17.47 8.39 -14.43
CA LYS A 508 16.07 8.75 -14.13
C LYS A 508 15.17 7.51 -13.99
N SER A 509 15.61 6.36 -14.51
CA SER A 509 14.91 5.07 -14.43
C SER A 509 15.91 3.91 -14.34
N ALA A 510 15.82 3.11 -13.29
CA ALA A 510 16.59 1.88 -13.14
C ALA A 510 15.99 0.72 -13.97
N SER A 511 16.74 -0.36 -14.18
CA SER A 511 16.18 -1.63 -14.67
C SER A 511 16.81 -2.79 -13.89
N PRO A 512 16.11 -3.91 -13.67
CA PRO A 512 16.71 -5.07 -13.03
C PRO A 512 17.90 -5.59 -13.84
N HIS A 513 18.92 -6.12 -13.18
CA HIS A 513 20.02 -6.81 -13.85
C HIS A 513 19.62 -8.24 -14.28
N HIS A 514 20.43 -8.87 -15.14
CA HIS A 514 20.10 -10.20 -15.69
C HIS A 514 19.91 -11.27 -14.60
N GLY A 515 20.77 -11.28 -13.57
CA GLY A 515 20.64 -12.18 -12.41
C GLY A 515 19.29 -12.08 -11.70
N PHE A 516 18.80 -10.85 -11.52
CA PHE A 516 17.48 -10.59 -10.93
C PHE A 516 16.34 -11.20 -11.74
N ALA A 517 16.36 -10.98 -13.06
CA ALA A 517 15.37 -11.56 -13.97
C ALA A 517 15.47 -13.09 -14.07
N ALA A 518 16.70 -13.63 -14.00
CA ALA A 518 16.96 -15.06 -14.03
C ALA A 518 16.40 -15.77 -12.78
N TYR A 519 16.50 -15.14 -11.60
CA TYR A 519 15.90 -15.64 -10.36
C TYR A 519 14.40 -15.88 -10.50
N TYR A 520 13.65 -14.85 -10.90
CA TYR A 520 12.18 -14.98 -11.05
C TYR A 520 11.79 -15.90 -12.20
N SER A 521 12.56 -15.93 -13.29
CA SER A 521 12.35 -16.88 -14.39
C SER A 521 12.56 -18.32 -13.96
N PHE A 522 13.55 -18.58 -13.08
CA PHE A 522 13.74 -19.89 -12.47
C PHE A 522 12.55 -20.26 -11.59
N VAL A 523 12.11 -19.37 -10.70
CA VAL A 523 10.98 -19.61 -9.77
C VAL A 523 9.70 -19.96 -10.55
N GLU A 524 9.34 -19.18 -11.57
CA GLU A 524 8.11 -19.39 -12.35
C GLU A 524 8.20 -20.58 -13.31
N LYS A 525 9.31 -20.71 -14.06
CA LYS A 525 9.33 -21.57 -15.26
C LYS A 525 10.10 -22.87 -15.09
N ILE A 526 11.08 -22.90 -14.18
CA ILE A 526 11.96 -24.06 -13.95
C ILE A 526 11.52 -24.79 -12.68
N PHE A 527 11.55 -24.12 -11.53
CA PHE A 527 11.05 -24.67 -10.27
C PHE A 527 9.53 -24.90 -10.32
N LYS A 528 8.82 -24.00 -11.04
CA LYS A 528 7.36 -24.02 -11.21
C LYS A 528 6.64 -23.89 -9.88
N ALA A 529 6.98 -22.83 -9.14
CA ALA A 529 6.30 -22.48 -7.91
C ALA A 529 4.79 -22.33 -8.13
N ASP A 530 4.01 -22.89 -7.21
CA ASP A 530 2.56 -22.70 -7.13
C ASP A 530 2.22 -21.42 -6.36
N ALA A 531 3.07 -21.02 -5.42
CA ALA A 531 3.04 -19.74 -4.75
C ALA A 531 4.47 -19.30 -4.39
N VAL A 532 4.67 -17.99 -4.31
CA VAL A 532 5.90 -17.40 -3.76
C VAL A 532 5.58 -16.66 -2.47
N LEU A 533 6.41 -16.87 -1.45
CA LEU A 533 6.36 -16.22 -0.15
C LEU A 533 7.59 -15.33 0.00
N HIS A 534 7.38 -14.03 0.09
CA HIS A 534 8.46 -13.09 0.39
C HIS A 534 8.49 -12.78 1.89
N PHE A 535 9.69 -12.76 2.46
CA PHE A 535 9.93 -12.35 3.85
C PHE A 535 10.63 -10.99 3.87
N GLY A 536 9.96 -9.99 4.44
CA GLY A 536 10.57 -8.69 4.75
C GLY A 536 9.89 -7.50 4.08
N THR A 537 10.26 -6.32 4.56
CA THR A 537 9.60 -5.04 4.28
C THR A 537 10.23 -4.24 3.13
N HIS A 538 11.34 -4.71 2.55
CA HIS A 538 12.09 -3.96 1.53
C HIS A 538 12.35 -4.81 0.29
N GLY A 539 11.31 -5.49 -0.19
CA GLY A 539 11.39 -6.25 -1.43
C GLY A 539 11.73 -5.34 -2.59
N SER A 540 12.77 -5.67 -3.34
CA SER A 540 13.19 -4.80 -4.45
C SER A 540 12.20 -4.85 -5.62
N LEU A 541 11.44 -5.95 -5.73
CA LEU A 541 10.50 -6.25 -6.81
C LEU A 541 9.43 -5.16 -6.95
N GLU A 542 8.78 -4.76 -5.86
CA GLU A 542 7.70 -3.78 -5.89
C GLU A 542 8.19 -2.37 -6.24
N PHE A 543 9.43 -2.02 -5.89
CA PHE A 543 10.03 -0.71 -6.19
C PHE A 543 10.73 -0.66 -7.56
N MET A 544 10.75 -1.76 -8.32
CA MET A 544 11.27 -1.75 -9.68
C MET A 544 10.48 -0.80 -10.59
N PRO A 545 11.12 -0.14 -11.57
CA PRO A 545 10.45 0.88 -12.37
C PRO A 545 9.21 0.42 -13.14
N GLY A 546 8.23 1.30 -13.18
CA GLY A 546 6.89 1.06 -13.71
C GLY A 546 5.87 2.06 -13.17
N LYS A 547 4.64 2.02 -13.71
CA LYS A 547 3.48 2.83 -13.29
C LYS A 547 3.23 2.67 -11.78
N GLN A 548 2.63 3.65 -11.10
CA GLN A 548 2.40 3.59 -9.64
C GLN A 548 1.40 2.49 -9.25
N VAL A 549 0.32 2.35 -10.03
CA VAL A 549 -0.73 1.36 -9.85
C VAL A 549 -1.41 1.08 -11.19
N GLY A 550 -1.98 -0.12 -11.35
CA GLY A 550 -2.54 -0.58 -12.63
C GLY A 550 -1.43 -0.82 -13.65
N MET A 551 -0.55 -1.79 -13.35
CA MET A 551 0.63 -2.10 -14.17
C MET A 551 0.26 -2.47 -15.61
N SER A 552 1.16 -2.14 -16.53
CA SER A 552 1.16 -2.60 -17.92
C SER A 552 2.20 -3.71 -18.14
N ASP A 553 2.19 -4.34 -19.32
CA ASP A 553 3.20 -5.34 -19.72
C ASP A 553 4.62 -4.76 -19.84
N ALA A 554 4.76 -3.43 -19.94
CA ALA A 554 6.05 -2.74 -19.89
C ALA A 554 6.60 -2.51 -18.46
N CYS A 555 5.82 -2.80 -17.41
CA CYS A 555 6.27 -2.60 -16.03
C CYS A 555 7.12 -3.81 -15.56
N TYR A 556 8.30 -3.57 -14.99
CA TYR A 556 9.15 -4.65 -14.49
C TYR A 556 8.50 -5.48 -13.36
N PRO A 557 7.84 -4.89 -12.34
CA PRO A 557 7.16 -5.68 -11.31
C PRO A 557 6.18 -6.72 -11.88
N ASP A 558 5.41 -6.33 -12.91
CA ASP A 558 4.44 -7.20 -13.61
C ASP A 558 5.13 -8.35 -14.37
N SER A 559 6.21 -8.03 -15.08
CA SER A 559 6.97 -9.00 -15.88
C SER A 559 7.82 -9.97 -15.05
N LEU A 560 8.34 -9.50 -13.91
CA LEU A 560 9.21 -10.28 -13.02
C LEU A 560 8.40 -11.31 -12.23
N ILE A 561 7.35 -10.89 -11.52
CA ILE A 561 6.53 -11.83 -10.73
C ILE A 561 5.68 -12.76 -11.60
N GLY A 562 5.35 -12.30 -12.81
CA GLY A 562 4.58 -13.05 -13.79
C GLY A 562 3.19 -13.41 -13.26
N ASN A 563 2.87 -14.70 -13.31
CA ASN A 563 1.53 -15.19 -12.98
C ASN A 563 1.43 -15.91 -11.62
N ILE A 564 2.50 -15.90 -10.83
CA ILE A 564 2.55 -16.65 -9.57
C ILE A 564 1.73 -15.91 -8.50
N PRO A 565 0.87 -16.61 -7.72
CA PRO A 565 0.30 -16.11 -6.47
C PRO A 565 1.42 -15.64 -5.53
N ASN A 566 1.34 -14.38 -5.13
CA ASN A 566 2.39 -13.73 -4.37
C ASN A 566 1.90 -13.46 -2.96
N VAL A 567 2.54 -14.06 -1.96
CA VAL A 567 2.23 -13.91 -0.54
C VAL A 567 3.42 -13.24 0.14
N TYR A 568 3.16 -12.35 1.09
CA TYR A 568 4.17 -11.63 1.84
C TYR A 568 3.88 -11.72 3.33
N TYR A 569 4.93 -11.82 4.14
CA TYR A 569 4.89 -11.38 5.53
C TYR A 569 5.36 -9.93 5.62
N TYR A 570 4.50 -9.06 6.14
CA TYR A 570 4.77 -7.63 6.35
C TYR A 570 4.52 -7.24 7.81
N ALA A 571 5.29 -6.30 8.35
CA ALA A 571 5.04 -5.81 9.71
C ALA A 571 3.67 -5.10 9.78
N ALA A 572 2.87 -5.39 10.81
CA ALA A 572 1.56 -4.78 11.00
C ALA A 572 1.64 -3.24 11.05
N ASN A 573 2.76 -2.71 11.53
CA ASN A 573 3.04 -1.28 11.65
C ASN A 573 3.52 -0.61 10.35
N ASN A 574 3.66 -1.32 9.23
CA ASN A 574 4.09 -0.76 7.95
C ASN A 574 3.02 -0.94 6.83
N PRO A 575 1.83 -0.34 6.99
CA PRO A 575 0.76 -0.44 5.99
C PRO A 575 1.11 0.21 4.65
N SER A 576 2.01 1.21 4.66
CA SER A 576 2.30 2.00 3.48
C SER A 576 3.06 1.20 2.42
N GLU A 577 4.15 0.51 2.81
CA GLU A 577 4.94 -0.32 1.90
C GLU A 577 4.20 -1.61 1.54
N ALA A 578 3.46 -2.20 2.48
CA ALA A 578 2.56 -3.33 2.20
C ALA A 578 1.56 -2.99 1.08
N THR A 579 1.01 -1.77 1.08
CA THR A 579 0.11 -1.31 0.02
C THR A 579 0.82 -1.15 -1.33
N ILE A 580 2.10 -0.76 -1.36
CA ILE A 580 2.89 -0.73 -2.60
C ILE A 580 3.07 -2.15 -3.16
N ALA A 581 3.39 -3.13 -2.31
CA ALA A 581 3.47 -4.54 -2.72
C ALA A 581 2.13 -5.06 -3.28
N LYS A 582 1.00 -4.74 -2.63
CA LYS A 582 -0.35 -5.08 -3.16
C LYS A 582 -0.57 -4.54 -4.58
N ARG A 583 -0.23 -3.28 -4.81
CA ARG A 583 -0.53 -2.55 -6.05
C ARG A 583 0.44 -2.84 -7.20
N ARG A 584 1.70 -3.16 -6.89
CA ARG A 584 2.77 -3.30 -7.89
C ARG A 584 3.23 -4.74 -8.12
N SER A 585 3.20 -5.60 -7.09
CA SER A 585 3.64 -7.01 -7.19
C SER A 585 2.53 -8.02 -6.95
N TYR A 586 1.27 -7.57 -6.82
CA TYR A 586 0.09 -8.44 -6.63
C TYR A 586 0.13 -9.25 -5.33
N ALA A 587 0.72 -8.68 -4.28
CA ALA A 587 0.92 -9.37 -3.00
C ALA A 587 -0.37 -9.50 -2.18
N ASN A 588 -0.52 -10.65 -1.50
CA ASN A 588 -1.34 -10.81 -0.31
C ASN A 588 -0.45 -10.61 0.92
N THR A 589 -0.65 -9.54 1.68
CA THR A 589 0.30 -9.07 2.71
C THR A 589 -0.17 -9.45 4.11
N ILE A 590 0.24 -10.61 4.58
CA ILE A 590 -0.08 -11.15 5.90
C ILE A 590 0.75 -10.40 6.94
N SER A 591 0.08 -9.80 7.92
CA SER A 591 0.74 -9.03 8.96
C SER A 591 1.43 -9.92 10.01
N TYR A 592 2.61 -9.54 10.46
CA TYR A 592 3.23 -10.05 11.67
C TYR A 592 3.41 -8.94 12.72
N LEU A 593 3.53 -9.31 14.00
CA LEU A 593 3.72 -8.36 15.08
C LEU A 593 5.20 -7.96 15.19
N THR A 594 5.47 -6.71 15.52
CA THR A 594 6.81 -6.32 15.95
C THR A 594 7.12 -6.89 17.34
N PRO A 595 8.41 -7.03 17.71
CA PRO A 595 8.80 -7.52 19.02
C PRO A 595 8.13 -6.72 20.14
N PRO A 596 7.74 -7.38 21.25
CA PRO A 596 7.13 -6.70 22.38
C PRO A 596 8.05 -5.57 22.83
N ALA A 597 7.49 -4.37 22.84
CA ALA A 597 8.27 -3.19 23.11
C ALA A 597 8.51 -3.07 24.62
N GLU A 598 9.71 -2.69 25.01
CA GLU A 598 10.09 -2.57 26.41
C GLU A 598 10.48 -1.13 26.75
N ASN A 599 10.33 -0.76 28.03
CA ASN A 599 10.91 0.50 28.48
C ASN A 599 12.44 0.42 28.41
N ALA A 600 13.05 1.47 27.86
CA ALA A 600 14.48 1.61 27.69
C ALA A 600 15.25 1.45 29.00
N GLY A 601 14.68 1.95 30.11
CA GLY A 601 15.32 1.97 31.41
C GLY A 601 16.48 2.96 31.48
N LEU A 602 17.20 2.93 32.60
CA LEU A 602 18.39 3.75 32.83
C LEU A 602 19.62 2.87 33.03
N TYR A 603 20.77 3.33 32.55
CA TYR A 603 22.03 2.59 32.56
C TYR A 603 23.21 3.48 32.94
N LYS A 604 24.30 2.88 33.43
CA LYS A 604 25.57 3.54 33.77
C LYS A 604 25.36 4.87 34.53
N GLY A 605 25.88 5.99 34.01
CA GLY A 605 25.78 7.31 34.61
C GLY A 605 24.35 7.85 34.75
N LEU A 606 23.43 7.50 33.83
CA LEU A 606 22.03 7.94 33.91
C LEU A 606 21.31 7.34 35.12
N LYS A 607 21.65 6.10 35.50
CA LYS A 607 21.12 5.48 36.71
C LYS A 607 21.65 6.17 37.97
N GLN A 608 22.94 6.45 38.02
CA GLN A 608 23.55 7.22 39.11
C GLN A 608 22.91 8.60 39.26
N LEU A 609 22.64 9.28 38.14
CA LEU A 609 21.98 10.57 38.12
C LEU A 609 20.55 10.52 38.70
N SER A 610 19.78 9.47 38.36
CA SER A 610 18.45 9.21 38.96
C SER A 610 18.50 9.01 40.48
N GLU A 611 19.51 8.31 40.99
CA GLU A 611 19.72 8.10 42.43
C GLU A 611 20.08 9.42 43.15
N LEU A 612 20.88 10.29 42.52
CA LEU A 612 21.18 11.63 43.03
C LEU A 612 19.92 12.51 43.09
N ILE A 613 19.10 12.50 42.05
CA ILE A 613 17.83 13.23 42.01
C ILE A 613 16.87 12.70 43.09
N SER A 614 16.78 11.39 43.26
CA SER A 614 15.95 10.78 44.32
C SER A 614 16.42 11.22 45.71
N SER A 615 17.72 11.37 45.91
CA SER A 615 18.32 11.85 47.15
C SER A 615 18.06 13.34 47.40
N TYR A 616 17.82 14.14 46.35
CA TYR A 616 17.54 15.57 46.47
C TYR A 616 16.36 15.84 47.39
N GLN A 617 15.28 15.05 47.32
CA GLN A 617 14.06 15.31 48.09
C GLN A 617 14.25 15.23 49.60
N SER A 618 15.13 14.34 50.07
CA SER A 618 15.45 14.23 51.51
C SER A 618 16.49 15.27 51.96
N LEU A 619 17.32 15.77 51.04
CA LEU A 619 18.43 16.66 51.33
C LEU A 619 18.13 18.14 51.05
N LYS A 620 17.08 18.45 50.30
CA LYS A 620 16.73 19.79 49.82
C LYS A 620 16.56 20.81 50.95
N ASP A 621 15.87 20.41 52.01
CA ASP A 621 15.60 21.26 53.18
C ASP A 621 16.73 21.22 54.22
N SER A 622 17.77 20.41 53.98
CA SER A 622 18.97 20.35 54.80
C SER A 622 20.04 21.33 54.31
N GLY A 623 21.03 21.63 55.16
CA GLY A 623 22.21 22.40 54.75
C GLY A 623 23.03 21.79 53.60
N ARG A 624 22.71 20.55 53.16
CA ARG A 624 23.38 19.83 52.07
C ARG A 624 22.70 20.00 50.71
N GLY A 625 21.54 20.67 50.63
CA GLY A 625 20.81 20.94 49.39
C GLY A 625 21.64 21.56 48.25
N PRO A 626 22.54 22.54 48.49
CA PRO A 626 23.41 23.07 47.42
C PRO A 626 24.40 22.04 46.88
N GLN A 627 24.99 21.21 47.76
CA GLN A 627 26.03 20.25 47.39
C GLN A 627 25.47 19.16 46.46
N ILE A 628 24.28 18.63 46.77
CA ILE A 628 23.65 17.60 45.94
C ILE A 628 23.28 18.13 44.55
N VAL A 629 22.84 19.40 44.44
CA VAL A 629 22.56 20.02 43.14
C VAL A 629 23.83 20.18 42.31
N SER A 630 24.95 20.54 42.94
CA SER A 630 26.26 20.59 42.26
C SER A 630 26.66 19.21 41.73
N SER A 631 26.42 18.14 42.50
CA SER A 631 26.67 16.77 42.04
C SER A 631 25.75 16.37 40.89
N ILE A 632 24.45 16.72 40.95
CA ILE A 632 23.49 16.49 39.86
C ILE A 632 23.95 17.19 38.58
N ILE A 633 24.35 18.46 38.65
CA ILE A 633 24.84 19.22 37.49
C ILE A 633 26.10 18.56 36.91
N SER A 634 27.06 18.20 37.76
CA SER A 634 28.32 17.58 37.32
C SER A 634 28.09 16.22 36.65
N THR A 635 27.27 15.36 37.26
CA THR A 635 26.91 14.06 36.66
C THR A 635 26.05 14.22 35.41
N ALA A 636 25.16 15.22 35.34
CA ALA A 636 24.38 15.50 34.13
C ALA A 636 25.28 15.94 32.96
N LYS A 637 26.29 16.79 33.20
CA LYS A 637 27.32 17.16 32.21
C LYS A 637 28.14 15.95 31.78
N GLN A 638 28.52 15.06 32.70
CA GLN A 638 29.20 13.81 32.35
C GLN A 638 28.35 12.88 31.47
N CYS A 639 27.02 12.95 31.59
CA CYS A 639 26.08 12.22 30.74
C CYS A 639 25.67 13.01 29.48
N ASN A 640 26.34 14.12 29.16
CA ASN A 640 26.06 15.01 28.03
C ASN A 640 24.65 15.64 28.00
N LEU A 641 23.93 15.64 29.14
CA LEU A 641 22.57 16.21 29.24
C LEU A 641 22.54 17.75 29.27
N ASP A 642 23.72 18.40 29.31
CA ASP A 642 23.87 19.85 29.15
C ASP A 642 23.50 20.35 27.75
N LYS A 643 23.42 19.45 26.76
CA LYS A 643 22.92 19.74 25.42
C LYS A 643 21.39 19.72 25.33
N ASP A 644 20.74 18.93 26.18
CA ASP A 644 19.28 18.80 26.25
C ASP A 644 18.63 19.78 27.23
N VAL A 645 19.38 20.15 28.27
CA VAL A 645 18.93 21.03 29.35
C VAL A 645 19.95 22.13 29.55
N ASP A 646 19.49 23.38 29.59
CA ASP A 646 20.32 24.52 29.98
C ASP A 646 20.76 24.38 31.45
N LEU A 647 22.04 24.04 31.65
CA LEU A 647 22.65 23.79 32.96
C LEU A 647 23.61 24.94 33.34
N PRO A 648 23.50 25.50 34.55
CA PRO A 648 24.39 26.57 34.99
C PRO A 648 25.83 26.08 35.21
N ASP A 649 26.76 27.03 35.28
CA ASP A 649 28.17 26.75 35.59
C ASP A 649 28.34 26.17 36.99
N GLU A 650 29.30 25.27 37.14
CA GLU A 650 29.62 24.64 38.42
C GLU A 650 30.05 25.70 39.44
N GLY A 651 29.48 25.65 40.65
CA GLY A 651 29.77 26.62 41.72
C GLY A 651 28.89 27.88 41.72
N THR A 652 27.96 28.04 40.79
CA THR A 652 26.98 29.15 40.79
C THR A 652 26.05 29.06 42.01
N GLU A 653 25.91 30.16 42.78
CA GLU A 653 24.95 30.22 43.89
C GLU A 653 23.51 30.34 43.36
N LEU A 654 22.79 29.22 43.39
CA LEU A 654 21.38 29.16 42.97
C LEU A 654 20.44 29.36 44.16
N SER A 655 19.33 30.08 43.93
CA SER A 655 18.22 30.15 44.90
C SER A 655 17.54 28.77 45.02
N VAL A 656 16.75 28.55 46.07
CA VAL A 656 16.02 27.28 46.26
C VAL A 656 15.08 26.99 45.08
N LYS A 657 14.44 28.02 44.54
CA LYS A 657 13.52 27.90 43.39
C LYS A 657 14.27 27.53 42.11
N ASP A 658 15.45 28.11 41.90
CA ASP A 658 16.25 27.82 40.70
C ASP A 658 16.86 26.43 40.77
N ARG A 659 17.26 25.97 41.97
CA ARG A 659 17.68 24.58 42.21
C ARG A 659 16.59 23.59 41.85
N ASP A 660 15.36 23.82 42.31
CA ASP A 660 14.21 22.98 41.98
C ASP A 660 13.96 22.92 40.48
N SER A 661 14.09 24.06 39.79
CA SER A 661 13.88 24.12 38.34
C SER A 661 14.96 23.35 37.58
N VAL A 662 16.23 23.48 37.97
CA VAL A 662 17.34 22.70 37.36
C VAL A 662 17.12 21.21 37.56
N VAL A 663 16.87 20.78 38.80
CA VAL A 663 16.61 19.36 39.11
C VAL A 663 15.37 18.86 38.36
N GLY A 664 14.30 19.64 38.31
CA GLY A 664 13.08 19.28 37.60
C GLY A 664 13.29 19.12 36.09
N LYS A 665 14.05 20.01 35.44
CA LYS A 665 14.37 19.89 34.01
C LYS A 665 15.21 18.63 33.71
N VAL A 666 16.26 18.38 34.50
CA VAL A 666 17.10 17.17 34.36
C VAL A 666 16.27 15.92 34.62
N TYR A 667 15.42 15.93 35.64
CA TYR A 667 14.60 14.79 35.99
C TYR A 667 13.57 14.46 34.89
N SER A 668 12.93 15.48 34.32
CA SER A 668 12.01 15.34 33.19
C SER A 668 12.70 14.61 32.02
N LYS A 669 13.93 15.00 31.68
CA LYS A 669 14.72 14.33 30.63
C LYS A 669 15.12 12.90 30.95
N ILE A 670 15.47 12.60 32.20
CA ILE A 670 15.74 11.21 32.60
C ILE A 670 14.48 10.35 32.51
N MET A 671 13.32 10.87 32.93
CA MET A 671 12.04 10.16 32.81
C MET A 671 11.67 9.92 31.36
N GLU A 672 11.93 10.89 30.48
CA GLU A 672 11.78 10.72 29.04
C GLU A 672 12.62 9.54 28.55
N ILE A 673 13.92 9.50 28.90
CA ILE A 673 14.80 8.39 28.49
C ILE A 673 14.34 7.05 29.07
N GLU A 674 14.02 6.98 30.37
CA GLU A 674 13.62 5.74 31.03
C GLU A 674 12.33 5.15 30.46
N SER A 675 11.35 6.01 30.19
CA SER A 675 10.00 5.61 29.81
C SER A 675 9.82 5.37 28.31
N ARG A 676 10.79 5.76 27.48
CA ARG A 676 10.81 5.45 26.04
C ARG A 676 10.59 3.97 25.79
N LEU A 677 9.71 3.69 24.84
CA LEU A 677 9.34 2.34 24.46
C LEU A 677 10.13 1.97 23.20
N LEU A 678 10.83 0.84 23.25
CA LEU A 678 11.58 0.34 22.10
C LEU A 678 11.59 -1.20 22.06
N PRO A 679 11.50 -1.81 20.87
CA PRO A 679 11.66 -3.26 20.72
C PRO A 679 13.12 -3.66 20.98
N CYS A 680 13.32 -4.52 21.97
CA CYS A 680 14.63 -5.03 22.40
C CYS A 680 14.93 -6.44 21.87
N GLY A 681 14.59 -6.72 20.61
CA GLY A 681 14.81 -8.02 20.01
C GLY A 681 14.24 -8.11 18.60
N LEU A 682 14.13 -9.33 18.08
CA LEU A 682 13.54 -9.62 16.76
C LEU A 682 12.36 -10.58 16.92
N HIS A 683 11.33 -10.40 16.10
CA HIS A 683 10.14 -11.25 16.09
C HIS A 683 10.42 -12.56 15.36
N ILE A 684 9.75 -13.63 15.78
CA ILE A 684 9.75 -14.93 15.09
C ILE A 684 8.31 -15.24 14.72
N ILE A 685 8.05 -15.47 13.43
CA ILE A 685 6.70 -15.81 12.94
C ILE A 685 6.16 -17.04 13.68
N GLY A 686 4.94 -16.89 14.22
CA GLY A 686 4.27 -17.94 15.00
C GLY A 686 4.69 -18.01 16.48
N GLU A 687 5.48 -17.05 16.96
CA GLU A 687 5.83 -16.93 18.38
C GLU A 687 5.26 -15.60 18.93
N PRO A 688 3.99 -15.56 19.37
CA PRO A 688 3.41 -14.35 19.94
C PRO A 688 4.08 -13.98 21.28
N PRO A 689 4.04 -12.70 21.69
CA PRO A 689 4.57 -12.30 22.98
C PRO A 689 3.82 -12.98 24.12
N THR A 690 4.53 -13.26 25.20
CA THR A 690 3.88 -13.68 26.45
C THR A 690 3.04 -12.55 27.02
N ALA A 691 2.02 -12.89 27.81
CA ALA A 691 1.16 -11.87 28.43
C ALA A 691 1.94 -10.86 29.28
N MET A 692 3.03 -11.28 29.94
CA MET A 692 3.88 -10.39 30.72
C MET A 692 4.72 -9.44 29.85
N GLU A 693 5.19 -9.89 28.69
CA GLU A 693 5.89 -9.03 27.72
C GLU A 693 4.93 -8.00 27.11
N ALA A 694 3.64 -8.31 27.00
CA ALA A 694 2.61 -7.38 26.52
C ALA A 694 2.28 -6.22 27.49
N VAL A 695 2.74 -6.27 28.74
CA VAL A 695 2.41 -5.26 29.78
C VAL A 695 2.81 -3.86 29.35
N ALA A 696 4.02 -3.68 28.81
CA ALA A 696 4.51 -2.36 28.42
C ALA A 696 3.70 -1.76 27.26
N THR A 697 3.30 -2.58 26.29
CA THR A 697 2.37 -2.19 25.22
C THR A 697 1.00 -1.80 25.79
N LEU A 698 0.43 -2.60 26.71
CA LEU A 698 -0.85 -2.30 27.36
C LEU A 698 -0.82 -1.00 28.17
N VAL A 699 0.29 -0.69 28.84
CA VAL A 699 0.48 0.55 29.59
C VAL A 699 0.35 1.77 28.67
N ASN A 700 0.92 1.70 27.47
CA ASN A 700 0.82 2.79 26.50
C ASN A 700 -0.57 2.84 25.83
N ILE A 701 -1.20 1.69 25.56
CA ILE A 701 -2.60 1.64 25.09
C ILE A 701 -3.53 2.34 26.10
N ALA A 702 -3.27 2.14 27.39
CA ALA A 702 -4.02 2.74 28.49
C ALA A 702 -3.70 4.23 28.70
N ALA A 703 -2.62 4.75 28.11
CA ALA A 703 -2.20 6.15 28.27
C ALA A 703 -2.92 7.12 27.33
N LEU A 704 -3.71 6.62 26.38
CA LEU A 704 -4.43 7.42 25.39
C LEU A 704 -5.93 7.50 25.70
N ASP A 705 -6.50 8.69 25.57
CA ASP A 705 -7.95 8.89 25.60
C ASP A 705 -8.57 8.37 24.30
N ARG A 706 -9.71 7.68 24.39
CA ARG A 706 -10.47 7.15 23.23
C ARG A 706 -11.94 7.57 23.33
N PRO A 707 -12.25 8.82 22.93
CA PRO A 707 -13.60 9.36 23.03
C PRO A 707 -14.66 8.53 22.28
N GLU A 708 -14.29 7.94 21.15
CA GLU A 708 -15.16 7.09 20.32
C GLU A 708 -15.66 5.83 21.03
N ASP A 709 -14.89 5.32 21.99
CA ASP A 709 -15.22 4.13 22.80
C ASP A 709 -15.65 4.52 24.24
N GLU A 710 -15.79 5.82 24.52
CA GLU A 710 -16.04 6.39 25.86
C GLU A 710 -14.98 5.98 26.92
N ILE A 711 -13.73 5.79 26.50
CA ILE A 711 -12.63 5.38 27.38
C ILE A 711 -11.76 6.61 27.70
N THR A 712 -11.60 6.89 28.99
CA THR A 712 -10.63 7.86 29.50
C THR A 712 -9.30 7.15 29.80
N SER A 713 -8.18 7.78 29.45
CA SER A 713 -6.85 7.25 29.71
C SER A 713 -6.61 7.06 31.21
N PHE A 714 -5.80 6.06 31.55
CA PHE A 714 -5.45 5.78 32.93
C PHE A 714 -4.74 6.98 33.59
N PRO A 715 -3.76 7.64 32.94
CA PRO A 715 -3.14 8.84 33.49
C PRO A 715 -4.15 9.97 33.78
N SER A 716 -5.12 10.20 32.87
CA SER A 716 -6.20 11.18 33.08
C SER A 716 -7.05 10.82 34.31
N ILE A 717 -7.44 9.54 34.45
CA ILE A 717 -8.22 9.07 35.62
C ILE A 717 -7.43 9.32 36.91
N LEU A 718 -6.13 8.97 36.93
CA LEU A 718 -5.27 9.16 38.11
C LEU A 718 -5.05 10.64 38.44
N ALA A 719 -4.85 11.50 37.44
CA ALA A 719 -4.70 12.94 37.62
C ALA A 719 -5.96 13.58 38.24
N GLN A 720 -7.15 13.18 37.78
CA GLN A 720 -8.43 13.67 38.29
C GLN A 720 -8.62 13.37 39.78
N THR A 721 -8.07 12.26 40.30
CA THR A 721 -8.17 11.92 41.73
C THR A 721 -7.50 12.92 42.66
N VAL A 722 -6.47 13.62 42.15
CA VAL A 722 -5.73 14.65 42.90
C VAL A 722 -6.17 16.06 42.50
N GLY A 723 -7.30 16.20 41.78
CA GLY A 723 -7.86 17.48 41.36
C GLY A 723 -7.01 18.22 40.32
N ARG A 724 -6.30 17.48 39.46
CA ARG A 724 -5.45 18.01 38.39
C ARG A 724 -5.87 17.45 37.04
N GLU A 725 -5.62 18.19 35.98
CA GLU A 725 -5.72 17.71 34.60
C GLU A 725 -4.37 17.19 34.12
N ILE A 726 -4.36 16.09 33.37
CA ILE A 726 -3.11 15.47 32.91
C ILE A 726 -2.32 16.38 31.98
N GLU A 727 -2.99 17.19 31.15
CA GLU A 727 -2.34 18.11 30.22
C GLU A 727 -1.55 19.21 30.95
N ASP A 728 -2.07 19.71 32.07
CA ASP A 728 -1.37 20.67 32.92
C ASP A 728 -0.12 20.04 33.57
N ILE A 729 -0.20 18.76 33.92
CA ILE A 729 0.95 18.01 34.46
C ILE A 729 2.02 17.84 33.38
N TYR A 730 1.64 17.47 32.14
CA TYR A 730 2.60 17.39 31.03
C TYR A 730 3.26 18.74 30.76
N ARG A 731 2.49 19.83 30.65
CA ARG A 731 3.04 21.18 30.45
C ARG A 731 3.93 21.63 31.61
N GLY A 732 3.58 21.25 32.84
CA GLY A 732 4.41 21.50 34.03
C GLY A 732 5.73 20.72 33.98
N SER A 733 5.67 19.45 33.56
CA SER A 733 6.84 18.58 33.37
C SER A 733 7.78 19.09 32.27
N ASP A 734 7.23 19.54 31.14
CA ASP A 734 7.97 20.14 30.01
C ASP A 734 8.73 21.40 30.47
N LYS A 735 8.13 22.19 31.37
CA LYS A 735 8.77 23.38 31.98
C LYS A 735 9.77 23.04 33.09
N GLY A 736 9.91 21.77 33.46
CA GLY A 736 10.77 21.32 34.56
C GLY A 736 10.26 21.71 35.95
N VAL A 737 8.94 21.82 36.14
CA VAL A 737 8.34 22.03 37.46
C VAL A 737 8.45 20.73 38.26
N LEU A 738 9.40 20.65 39.19
CA LEU A 738 9.75 19.43 39.92
C LEU A 738 8.53 18.68 40.50
N LYS A 739 7.56 19.39 41.08
CA LYS A 739 6.33 18.79 41.63
C LYS A 739 5.48 18.07 40.58
N ASP A 740 5.40 18.62 39.37
CA ASP A 740 4.63 18.04 38.28
C ASP A 740 5.39 16.88 37.63
N VAL A 741 6.72 16.96 37.54
CA VAL A 741 7.58 15.83 37.10
C VAL A 741 7.44 14.64 38.06
N GLU A 742 7.52 14.87 39.36
CA GLU A 742 7.32 13.83 40.39
C GLU A 742 5.91 13.24 40.35
N LEU A 743 4.90 14.08 40.16
CA LEU A 743 3.51 13.64 40.03
C LEU A 743 3.33 12.75 38.81
N LEU A 744 3.90 13.15 37.66
CA LEU A 744 3.84 12.37 36.42
C LEU A 744 4.51 11.00 36.58
N LYS A 745 5.66 10.95 37.24
CA LYS A 745 6.33 9.68 37.55
C LYS A 745 5.45 8.78 38.41
N GLN A 746 4.86 9.30 39.48
CA GLN A 746 3.99 8.53 40.36
C GLN A 746 2.73 8.02 39.63
N ILE A 747 2.16 8.82 38.72
CA ILE A 747 1.06 8.39 37.84
C ILE A 747 1.53 7.23 36.94
N THR A 748 2.72 7.35 36.34
CA THR A 748 3.29 6.34 35.44
C THR A 748 3.60 5.03 36.16
N GLU A 749 4.22 5.08 37.34
CA GLU A 749 4.51 3.92 38.18
C GLU A 749 3.20 3.23 38.64
N ALA A 750 2.20 4.01 39.06
CA ALA A 750 0.90 3.47 39.46
C ALA A 750 0.17 2.79 38.31
N THR A 751 0.21 3.38 37.12
CA THR A 751 -0.34 2.82 35.87
C THR A 751 0.31 1.47 35.55
N ARG A 752 1.65 1.42 35.54
CA ARG A 752 2.42 0.19 35.29
C ARG A 752 2.09 -0.90 36.30
N GLY A 753 2.17 -0.60 37.60
CA GLY A 753 1.93 -1.58 38.65
C GLY A 753 0.51 -2.15 38.64
N ALA A 754 -0.50 -1.30 38.41
CA ALA A 754 -1.89 -1.75 38.31
C ALA A 754 -2.13 -2.68 37.11
N ILE A 755 -1.57 -2.36 35.94
CA ILE A 755 -1.68 -3.19 34.73
C ILE A 755 -0.89 -4.51 34.89
N SER A 756 0.31 -4.48 35.46
CA SER A 756 1.06 -5.71 35.77
C SER A 756 0.25 -6.65 36.68
N LYS A 757 -0.38 -6.12 37.75
CA LYS A 757 -1.24 -6.94 38.63
C LYS A 757 -2.49 -7.47 37.96
N PHE A 758 -3.04 -6.74 37.00
CA PHE A 758 -4.13 -7.22 36.17
C PHE A 758 -3.69 -8.41 35.28
N VAL A 759 -2.57 -8.26 34.59
CA VAL A 759 -2.02 -9.31 33.71
C VAL A 759 -1.66 -10.56 34.51
N GLU A 760 -0.92 -10.43 35.61
CA GLU A 760 -0.54 -11.55 36.50
C GLU A 760 -1.77 -12.40 36.91
N ARG A 761 -2.91 -11.75 37.19
CA ARG A 761 -4.11 -12.42 37.69
C ARG A 761 -5.01 -12.99 36.58
N THR A 762 -4.88 -12.50 35.35
CA THR A 762 -5.59 -12.98 34.16
C THR A 762 -4.84 -14.13 33.45
N THR A 763 -3.56 -14.33 33.76
CA THR A 763 -2.77 -15.46 33.27
C THR A 763 -2.85 -16.69 34.18
N ASN A 764 -2.78 -17.90 33.61
CA ASN A 764 -2.53 -19.13 34.39
C ASN A 764 -1.03 -19.37 34.63
N ASN A 765 -0.68 -20.43 35.37
CA ASN A 765 0.72 -20.83 35.62
C ASN A 765 1.53 -21.18 34.36
N LYS A 766 0.89 -21.25 33.17
CA LYS A 766 1.54 -21.44 31.86
C LYS A 766 1.63 -20.13 31.04
N GLY A 767 1.28 -18.99 31.63
CA GLY A 767 1.31 -17.68 30.95
C GLY A 767 0.17 -17.45 29.94
N GLN A 768 -0.78 -18.38 29.82
CA GLN A 768 -1.91 -18.25 28.90
C GLN A 768 -3.02 -17.41 29.53
N VAL A 769 -3.61 -16.51 28.75
CA VAL A 769 -4.78 -15.72 29.15
C VAL A 769 -5.95 -16.67 29.37
N VAL A 770 -6.46 -16.74 30.60
CA VAL A 770 -7.66 -17.53 30.92
C VAL A 770 -8.85 -16.59 30.90
N ASP A 771 -9.88 -17.00 30.18
CA ASP A 771 -11.09 -16.26 29.82
C ASP A 771 -11.42 -15.09 30.78
N VAL A 772 -11.04 -13.89 30.31
CA VAL A 772 -11.13 -12.63 31.06
C VAL A 772 -12.60 -12.33 31.42
N ALA A 773 -13.56 -12.78 30.60
CA ALA A 773 -15.00 -12.55 30.79
C ALA A 773 -15.61 -13.43 31.91
N ASP A 774 -15.24 -14.71 31.98
CA ASP A 774 -15.71 -15.63 33.05
C ASP A 774 -15.08 -15.29 34.42
N LYS A 775 -13.87 -14.72 34.41
CA LYS A 775 -13.26 -14.19 35.64
C LYS A 775 -13.73 -12.78 36.01
N LEU A 776 -13.96 -11.86 35.08
CA LEU A 776 -14.54 -10.55 35.41
C LEU A 776 -15.95 -10.70 36.00
N SER A 777 -16.78 -11.58 35.43
CA SER A 777 -18.12 -11.89 35.97
C SER A 777 -18.07 -12.58 37.34
N SER A 778 -17.10 -13.47 37.60
CA SER A 778 -16.91 -14.06 38.94
C SER A 778 -16.24 -13.12 39.96
N ILE A 779 -15.41 -12.17 39.51
CA ILE A 779 -14.89 -11.04 40.31
C ILE A 779 -16.04 -10.09 40.69
N LEU A 780 -17.00 -9.87 39.78
CA LEU A 780 -18.21 -9.07 40.00
C LEU A 780 -19.23 -9.75 40.93
N GLY A 781 -19.24 -11.09 41.02
CA GLY A 781 -20.26 -11.87 41.73
C GLY A 781 -19.96 -12.25 43.20
N PHE A 782 -18.70 -12.26 43.65
CA PHE A 782 -18.31 -12.89 44.94
C PHE A 782 -17.36 -12.07 45.83
N GLY A 783 -17.50 -10.73 45.90
CA GLY A 783 -16.82 -9.93 46.94
C GLY A 783 -15.28 -9.98 46.89
N ILE A 784 -14.70 -10.31 45.73
CA ILE A 784 -13.26 -10.28 45.50
C ILE A 784 -12.90 -8.88 44.97
N ASN A 785 -11.96 -8.20 45.63
CA ASN A 785 -11.48 -6.89 45.15
C ASN A 785 -10.80 -7.03 43.77
N GLU A 786 -11.14 -6.12 42.85
CA GLU A 786 -10.50 -5.95 41.55
C GLU A 786 -8.97 -5.72 41.74
N PRO A 787 -8.09 -6.43 41.01
CA PRO A 787 -6.65 -6.42 41.28
C PRO A 787 -6.00 -5.05 41.10
N TRP A 788 -6.46 -4.26 40.12
CA TRP A 788 -6.00 -2.89 39.92
C TRP A 788 -6.45 -1.96 41.05
N ILE A 789 -7.66 -2.13 41.61
CA ILE A 789 -8.13 -1.36 42.77
C ILE A 789 -7.34 -1.74 44.02
N ASP A 790 -7.08 -3.02 44.21
CA ASP A 790 -6.27 -3.52 45.34
C ASP A 790 -4.87 -2.90 45.32
N TYR A 791 -4.22 -2.87 44.16
CA TYR A 791 -2.95 -2.18 43.97
C TYR A 791 -3.06 -0.67 44.26
N LEU A 792 -4.03 0.01 43.63
CA LEU A 792 -4.22 1.45 43.80
C LEU A 792 -4.57 1.85 45.24
N SER A 793 -5.15 0.95 46.04
CA SER A 793 -5.46 1.19 47.46
C SER A 793 -4.22 1.47 48.32
N SER A 794 -3.06 0.95 47.90
CA SER A 794 -1.75 1.19 48.52
C SER A 794 -1.08 2.50 48.05
N THR A 795 -1.68 3.17 47.06
CA THR A 795 -1.16 4.41 46.47
C THR A 795 -2.00 5.62 46.86
N LYS A 796 -1.52 6.83 46.56
CA LYS A 796 -2.30 8.06 46.78
C LYS A 796 -3.56 8.17 45.90
N PHE A 797 -3.69 7.31 44.89
CA PHE A 797 -4.78 7.32 43.91
C PHE A 797 -5.95 6.41 44.30
N TYR A 798 -6.07 6.00 45.56
CA TYR A 798 -7.12 5.11 46.08
C TYR A 798 -8.57 5.56 45.81
N ARG A 799 -8.79 6.83 45.45
CA ARG A 799 -10.09 7.41 45.08
C ARG A 799 -10.36 7.44 43.57
N ALA A 800 -9.58 6.72 42.77
CA ALA A 800 -9.80 6.61 41.34
C ALA A 800 -11.22 6.14 41.00
N ASP A 801 -11.79 6.73 39.96
CA ASP A 801 -13.15 6.47 39.51
C ASP A 801 -13.28 5.00 39.07
N ARG A 802 -14.03 4.22 39.86
CA ARG A 802 -14.16 2.77 39.65
C ARG A 802 -14.90 2.44 38.36
N GLU A 803 -15.86 3.26 37.93
CA GLU A 803 -16.62 2.99 36.70
C GLU A 803 -15.75 3.21 35.47
N LYS A 804 -14.99 4.30 35.43
CA LYS A 804 -14.02 4.56 34.35
C LYS A 804 -12.94 3.48 34.30
N LEU A 805 -12.41 3.07 35.46
CA LEU A 805 -11.41 2.01 35.53
C LEU A 805 -11.93 0.67 35.01
N ARG A 806 -13.17 0.28 35.35
CA ARG A 806 -13.76 -0.96 34.84
C ARG A 806 -13.84 -0.97 33.32
N LYS A 807 -14.40 0.09 32.71
CA LYS A 807 -14.46 0.23 31.25
C LYS A 807 -13.08 0.12 30.62
N LEU A 808 -12.08 0.79 31.19
CA LEU A 808 -10.70 0.74 30.72
C LEU A 808 -10.11 -0.68 30.82
N PHE A 809 -10.23 -1.36 31.96
CA PHE A 809 -9.64 -2.68 32.16
C PHE A 809 -10.37 -3.80 31.40
N GLU A 810 -11.67 -3.65 31.11
CA GLU A 810 -12.39 -4.52 30.17
C GLU A 810 -11.79 -4.39 28.76
N PHE A 811 -11.58 -3.16 28.29
CA PHE A 811 -10.93 -2.90 27.01
C PHE A 811 -9.48 -3.42 26.95
N LEU A 812 -8.69 -3.21 28.01
CA LEU A 812 -7.32 -3.75 28.09
C LEU A 812 -7.30 -5.27 28.12
N GLY A 813 -8.32 -5.91 28.71
CA GLY A 813 -8.50 -7.36 28.67
C GLY A 813 -8.73 -7.90 27.27
N GLU A 814 -9.53 -7.21 26.46
CA GLU A 814 -9.69 -7.55 25.04
C GLU A 814 -8.41 -7.29 24.25
N CYS A 815 -7.73 -6.15 24.46
CA CYS A 815 -6.44 -5.88 23.82
C CYS A 815 -5.40 -6.95 24.14
N LEU A 816 -5.31 -7.39 25.39
CA LEU A 816 -4.38 -8.45 25.80
C LEU A 816 -4.62 -9.74 25.02
N LYS A 817 -5.88 -10.16 24.84
CA LYS A 817 -6.22 -11.35 24.03
C LYS A 817 -5.75 -11.21 22.59
N LEU A 818 -5.87 -10.02 22.01
CA LEU A 818 -5.46 -9.76 20.63
C LEU A 818 -3.93 -9.71 20.47
N ILE A 819 -3.20 -9.17 21.45
CA ILE A 819 -1.72 -9.09 21.44
C ILE A 819 -1.10 -10.49 21.48
N VAL A 820 -1.64 -11.40 22.30
CA VAL A 820 -1.09 -12.76 22.48
C VAL A 820 -1.67 -13.80 21.51
N ALA A 821 -2.46 -13.37 20.53
CA ALA A 821 -3.08 -14.26 19.56
C ALA A 821 -2.06 -14.81 18.56
N ASP A 822 -2.12 -16.11 18.30
CA ASP A 822 -1.23 -16.80 17.36
C ASP A 822 -1.95 -17.14 16.05
N ASN A 823 -2.00 -16.17 15.14
CA ASN A 823 -2.72 -16.29 13.87
C ASN A 823 -1.80 -16.32 12.64
N GLU A 824 -0.52 -15.95 12.79
CA GLU A 824 0.38 -15.66 11.66
C GLU A 824 0.57 -16.86 10.74
N LEU A 825 1.00 -18.01 11.30
CA LEU A 825 1.16 -19.26 10.56
C LEU A 825 -0.16 -19.80 10.01
N GLY A 826 -1.25 -19.63 10.75
CA GLY A 826 -2.60 -20.02 10.33
C GLY A 826 -3.03 -19.34 9.04
N SER A 827 -2.79 -18.03 8.94
CA SER A 827 -3.13 -17.23 7.76
C SER A 827 -2.25 -17.51 6.56
N LEU A 828 -0.97 -17.86 6.77
CA LEU A 828 -0.12 -18.35 5.67
C LEU A 828 -0.69 -19.64 5.08
N LYS A 829 -1.11 -20.58 5.93
CA LYS A 829 -1.75 -21.82 5.47
C LYS A 829 -3.04 -21.54 4.71
N GLN A 830 -3.86 -20.60 5.17
CA GLN A 830 -5.05 -20.17 4.42
C GLN A 830 -4.68 -19.65 3.02
N ALA A 831 -3.69 -18.76 2.91
CA ALA A 831 -3.25 -18.25 1.61
C ALA A 831 -2.74 -19.37 0.68
N LEU A 832 -1.90 -20.27 1.19
CA LEU A 832 -1.36 -21.41 0.43
C LEU A 832 -2.41 -22.47 0.07
N GLU A 833 -3.53 -22.52 0.81
CA GLU A 833 -4.71 -23.32 0.49
C GLU A 833 -5.63 -22.67 -0.55
N GLY A 834 -5.32 -21.44 -0.99
CA GLY A 834 -6.18 -20.67 -1.88
C GLY A 834 -7.47 -20.24 -1.20
N LYS A 835 -7.41 -19.85 0.07
CA LYS A 835 -8.53 -19.35 0.86
C LYS A 835 -8.50 -17.83 1.01
N PHE A 836 -9.57 -17.27 1.56
CA PHE A 836 -9.65 -15.84 1.82
C PHE A 836 -8.95 -15.50 3.14
N VAL A 837 -7.88 -14.69 3.07
CA VAL A 837 -7.22 -14.16 4.27
C VAL A 837 -7.95 -12.90 4.72
N GLU A 838 -8.38 -12.87 5.99
CA GLU A 838 -9.14 -11.75 6.56
C GLU A 838 -8.36 -10.42 6.41
N PRO A 839 -8.97 -9.36 5.85
CA PRO A 839 -8.34 -8.05 5.80
C PRO A 839 -8.38 -7.35 7.17
N GLY A 840 -7.44 -6.45 7.41
CA GLY A 840 -7.42 -5.62 8.60
C GLY A 840 -6.62 -4.33 8.40
N PRO A 841 -6.82 -3.31 9.25
CA PRO A 841 -6.00 -2.11 9.17
C PRO A 841 -4.56 -2.43 9.58
N GLY A 842 -3.58 -1.97 8.81
CA GLY A 842 -2.22 -1.85 9.32
C GLY A 842 -2.01 -0.48 9.98
N GLY A 843 -1.08 -0.39 10.92
CA GLY A 843 -0.80 0.83 11.67
C GLY A 843 -0.15 0.57 13.03
N ASP A 844 -0.10 1.58 13.88
CA ASP A 844 0.46 1.48 15.23
C ASP A 844 -0.55 0.78 16.17
N PRO A 845 -0.19 -0.37 16.78
CA PRO A 845 -1.12 -1.13 17.63
C PRO A 845 -1.43 -0.43 18.97
N ILE A 846 -0.57 0.49 19.42
CA ILE A 846 -0.80 1.29 20.64
C ILE A 846 -1.88 2.34 20.37
N ARG A 847 -1.76 3.07 19.25
CA ARG A 847 -2.74 4.08 18.86
C ARG A 847 -4.05 3.47 18.39
N ASN A 848 -3.98 2.41 17.58
CA ASN A 848 -5.14 1.72 17.04
C ASN A 848 -5.08 0.21 17.30
N PRO A 849 -5.62 -0.27 18.43
CA PRO A 849 -5.65 -1.70 18.75
C PRO A 849 -6.41 -2.58 17.74
N LYS A 850 -7.19 -2.00 16.81
CA LYS A 850 -7.86 -2.74 15.73
C LYS A 850 -6.88 -3.32 14.70
N VAL A 851 -5.61 -2.90 14.74
CA VAL A 851 -4.51 -3.53 13.99
C VAL A 851 -4.28 -4.97 14.46
N LEU A 852 -4.63 -5.26 15.71
CA LEU A 852 -4.54 -6.59 16.30
C LEU A 852 -5.87 -7.36 16.12
N PRO A 853 -5.83 -8.70 16.06
CA PRO A 853 -4.64 -9.55 16.08
C PRO A 853 -3.93 -9.51 14.71
N THR A 854 -2.66 -9.93 14.69
CA THR A 854 -1.89 -10.09 13.45
C THR A 854 -2.35 -11.34 12.67
N GLY A 855 -1.67 -11.69 11.58
CA GLY A 855 -2.14 -12.68 10.61
C GLY A 855 -3.22 -12.18 9.64
N LYS A 856 -3.39 -10.86 9.44
CA LYS A 856 -4.38 -10.31 8.51
C LYS A 856 -3.77 -9.80 7.21
N ASN A 857 -4.55 -9.77 6.14
CA ASN A 857 -4.17 -9.14 4.88
C ASN A 857 -4.28 -7.61 5.00
N ILE A 858 -3.24 -6.98 5.55
CA ILE A 858 -3.32 -5.58 5.99
C ILE A 858 -3.53 -4.58 4.87
N HIS A 859 -4.28 -3.51 5.15
CA HIS A 859 -4.51 -2.40 4.23
C HIS A 859 -4.20 -1.05 4.89
N ALA A 860 -4.08 0.00 4.08
CA ALA A 860 -4.04 1.38 4.55
C ALA A 860 -5.44 1.86 4.96
N LEU A 861 -5.89 3.00 4.45
CA LEU A 861 -7.19 3.60 4.74
C LEU A 861 -7.77 4.29 3.49
N ASP A 862 -9.03 4.74 3.56
CA ASP A 862 -9.61 5.59 2.52
C ASP A 862 -8.86 6.93 2.46
N PRO A 863 -8.15 7.25 1.35
CA PRO A 863 -7.36 8.47 1.25
C PRO A 863 -8.21 9.75 1.33
N GLN A 864 -9.54 9.68 1.23
CA GLN A 864 -10.46 10.81 1.40
C GLN A 864 -10.96 10.98 2.84
N ALA A 865 -10.65 10.07 3.76
CA ALA A 865 -11.07 10.15 5.15
C ALA A 865 -10.11 10.97 6.05
N ILE A 866 -8.99 11.45 5.50
CA ILE A 866 -7.95 12.21 6.22
C ILE A 866 -7.80 13.64 5.67
N PRO A 867 -7.36 14.62 6.48
CA PRO A 867 -7.20 14.54 7.94
C PRO A 867 -8.53 14.43 8.68
N THR A 868 -8.56 13.68 9.77
CA THR A 868 -9.73 13.66 10.67
C THR A 868 -9.77 14.92 11.55
N THR A 869 -10.92 15.20 12.17
CA THR A 869 -11.06 16.32 13.12
C THR A 869 -10.09 16.18 14.31
N ALA A 870 -9.89 14.96 14.82
CA ALA A 870 -8.95 14.69 15.91
C ALA A 870 -7.50 14.93 15.45
N ALA A 871 -7.13 14.48 14.25
CA ALA A 871 -5.82 14.74 13.67
C ALA A 871 -5.54 16.24 13.52
N MET A 872 -6.54 17.04 13.10
CA MET A 872 -6.41 18.50 13.02
C MET A 872 -6.21 19.18 14.39
N GLN A 873 -6.84 18.66 15.45
CA GLN A 873 -6.64 19.18 16.81
C GLN A 873 -5.23 18.89 17.32
N SER A 874 -4.75 17.65 17.13
CA SER A 874 -3.37 17.25 17.45
C SER A 874 -2.36 18.09 16.64
N ALA A 875 -2.58 18.21 15.32
CA ALA A 875 -1.74 18.99 14.42
C ALA A 875 -1.58 20.45 14.86
N ARG A 876 -2.66 21.09 15.30
CA ARG A 876 -2.64 22.45 15.82
C ARG A 876 -1.67 22.59 17.00
N ILE A 877 -1.73 21.68 17.96
CA ILE A 877 -0.87 21.70 19.16
C ILE A 877 0.60 21.56 18.74
N VAL A 878 0.91 20.64 17.83
CA VAL A 878 2.28 20.42 17.34
C VAL A 878 2.82 21.66 16.62
N VAL A 879 2.03 22.28 15.73
CA VAL A 879 2.44 23.49 15.01
C VAL A 879 2.64 24.66 15.98
N GLU A 880 1.75 24.85 16.96
CA GLU A 880 1.91 25.89 17.98
C GLU A 880 3.20 25.70 18.78
N ARG A 881 3.52 24.47 19.21
CA ARG A 881 4.77 24.13 19.91
C ARG A 881 6.02 24.37 19.04
N LEU A 882 6.00 23.91 17.79
CA LEU A 882 7.10 24.11 16.84
C LEU A 882 7.38 25.60 16.64
N VAL A 883 6.33 26.38 16.38
CA VAL A 883 6.44 27.81 16.12
C VAL A 883 6.87 28.57 17.38
N GLU A 884 6.35 28.22 18.55
CA GLU A 884 6.79 28.80 19.83
C GLU A 884 8.27 28.52 20.07
N ARG A 885 8.72 27.28 19.88
CA ARG A 885 10.11 26.89 20.05
C ARG A 885 11.03 27.64 19.09
N GLN A 886 10.72 27.62 17.80
CA GLN A 886 11.51 28.34 16.80
C GLN A 886 11.53 29.85 17.05
N LYS A 887 10.44 30.42 17.56
CA LYS A 887 10.38 31.84 17.93
C LYS A 887 11.33 32.17 19.08
N ILE A 888 11.44 31.29 20.08
CA ILE A 888 12.40 31.44 21.18
C ILE A 888 13.83 31.36 20.64
N ASP A 889 14.11 30.35 19.83
CA ASP A 889 15.45 30.08 19.29
C ASP A 889 15.91 31.16 18.28
N ASN A 890 14.98 31.88 17.64
CA ASN A 890 15.24 32.90 16.63
C ASN A 890 14.99 34.35 17.12
N GLY A 891 15.21 34.62 18.41
CA GLY A 891 15.20 36.00 18.96
C GLY A 891 13.81 36.66 18.95
N GLY A 892 12.74 35.88 19.10
CA GLY A 892 11.36 36.35 19.17
C GLY A 892 10.64 36.46 17.83
N LYS A 893 11.25 36.02 16.72
CA LYS A 893 10.67 36.11 15.36
C LYS A 893 10.08 34.78 14.89
N TYR A 894 8.96 34.85 14.17
CA TYR A 894 8.37 33.68 13.52
C TYR A 894 9.27 33.21 12.36
N PRO A 895 9.34 31.90 12.08
CA PRO A 895 9.99 31.43 10.87
C PRO A 895 9.17 31.84 9.65
N GLU A 896 9.84 32.35 8.61
CA GLU A 896 9.14 32.70 7.36
C GLU A 896 8.79 31.46 6.53
N THR A 897 9.64 30.44 6.52
CA THR A 897 9.41 29.16 5.83
C THR A 897 9.86 27.96 6.64
N VAL A 898 9.05 26.89 6.62
CA VAL A 898 9.39 25.57 7.17
C VAL A 898 9.47 24.54 6.03
N ALA A 899 10.62 23.90 5.87
CA ALA A 899 10.78 22.77 4.96
C ALA A 899 10.45 21.47 5.70
N LEU A 900 9.52 20.68 5.17
CA LEU A 900 9.02 19.49 5.86
C LEU A 900 8.86 18.28 4.94
N VAL A 901 8.77 17.10 5.54
CA VAL A 901 8.59 15.83 4.84
C VAL A 901 7.23 15.22 5.21
N LEU A 902 6.50 14.69 4.21
CA LEU A 902 5.28 13.91 4.42
C LEU A 902 5.52 12.45 4.05
N TRP A 903 5.29 11.55 5.00
CA TRP A 903 5.37 10.10 4.82
C TRP A 903 3.98 9.47 4.69
N GLY A 904 3.87 8.40 3.91
CA GLY A 904 2.61 7.66 3.83
C GLY A 904 2.26 6.97 5.15
N THR A 905 3.27 6.40 5.83
CA THR A 905 3.10 5.60 7.03
C THR A 905 2.52 6.38 8.21
N ASP A 906 3.10 7.53 8.58
CA ASP A 906 2.64 8.31 9.73
C ASP A 906 1.24 8.87 9.49
N ASN A 907 0.93 9.29 8.25
CA ASN A 907 -0.40 9.77 7.88
C ASN A 907 -1.47 8.67 7.94
N ILE A 908 -1.12 7.40 7.68
CA ILE A 908 -2.02 6.27 7.92
C ILE A 908 -2.25 6.06 9.42
N LYS A 909 -1.17 6.03 10.21
CA LYS A 909 -1.21 5.75 11.65
C LYS A 909 -1.93 6.82 12.47
N THR A 910 -1.81 8.08 12.05
CA THR A 910 -2.33 9.25 12.76
C THR A 910 -3.60 9.82 12.12
N TYR A 911 -4.10 9.21 11.05
CA TYR A 911 -5.21 9.72 10.26
C TYR A 911 -5.01 11.16 9.75
N GLY A 912 -3.76 11.49 9.38
CA GLY A 912 -3.38 12.74 8.73
C GLY A 912 -2.91 13.86 9.67
N GLU A 913 -2.26 13.57 10.81
CA GLU A 913 -1.73 14.62 11.71
C GLU A 913 -0.71 15.51 10.99
N SER A 914 0.31 14.94 10.37
CA SER A 914 1.37 15.72 9.68
C SER A 914 0.83 16.49 8.47
N LEU A 915 -0.09 15.91 7.72
CA LEU A 915 -0.86 16.63 6.68
C LEU A 915 -1.64 17.82 7.27
N GLY A 916 -2.29 17.62 8.41
CA GLY A 916 -3.00 18.68 9.14
C GLY A 916 -2.07 19.79 9.63
N GLN A 917 -0.83 19.46 9.99
CA GLN A 917 0.17 20.43 10.43
C GLN A 917 0.53 21.39 9.28
N VAL A 918 0.73 20.88 8.06
CA VAL A 918 0.97 21.73 6.88
C VAL A 918 -0.19 22.70 6.64
N LEU A 919 -1.43 22.19 6.65
CA LEU A 919 -2.63 23.02 6.49
C LEU A 919 -2.70 24.11 7.55
N TRP A 920 -2.39 23.78 8.82
CA TRP A 920 -2.41 24.76 9.90
C TRP A 920 -1.26 25.78 9.83
N MET A 921 -0.07 25.40 9.35
CA MET A 921 1.05 26.34 9.15
C MET A 921 0.66 27.50 8.23
N ILE A 922 0.03 27.20 7.09
CA ILE A 922 -0.48 28.19 6.12
C ILE A 922 -1.83 28.81 6.53
N GLY A 923 -2.44 28.32 7.62
CA GLY A 923 -3.70 28.83 8.15
C GLY A 923 -4.91 28.44 7.30
N VAL A 924 -5.04 27.16 6.96
CA VAL A 924 -6.12 26.58 6.17
C VAL A 924 -6.73 25.42 6.94
N ARG A 925 -8.04 25.19 6.78
CA ARG A 925 -8.73 24.02 7.34
C ARG A 925 -9.28 23.13 6.23
N PRO A 926 -9.19 21.79 6.37
CA PRO A 926 -9.88 20.87 5.47
C PRO A 926 -11.39 20.91 5.76
N ILE A 927 -12.22 20.74 4.73
CA ILE A 927 -13.66 20.60 4.92
C ILE A 927 -14.16 19.31 4.29
N ALA A 928 -14.87 18.53 5.10
CA ALA A 928 -15.56 17.32 4.67
C ALA A 928 -16.86 17.64 3.92
N ASP A 929 -17.22 16.79 2.96
CA ASP A 929 -18.55 16.80 2.36
C ASP A 929 -19.60 16.13 3.29
N THR A 930 -20.85 16.06 2.84
CA THR A 930 -21.94 15.43 3.62
C THR A 930 -21.74 13.94 3.89
N LEU A 931 -20.81 13.29 3.18
CA LEU A 931 -20.46 11.88 3.34
C LEU A 931 -19.20 11.69 4.20
N GLY A 932 -18.60 12.79 4.70
CA GLY A 932 -17.39 12.76 5.51
C GLY A 932 -16.08 12.77 4.72
N ARG A 933 -16.11 12.99 3.40
CA ARG A 933 -14.92 12.95 2.54
C ARG A 933 -14.26 14.32 2.46
N VAL A 934 -12.97 14.39 2.76
CA VAL A 934 -12.15 15.60 2.70
C VAL A 934 -11.66 15.82 1.27
N ASN A 935 -12.22 16.82 0.59
CA ASN A 935 -11.89 17.14 -0.81
C ASN A 935 -11.80 18.64 -1.11
N ARG A 936 -12.00 19.49 -0.11
CA ARG A 936 -11.92 20.95 -0.19
C ARG A 936 -11.24 21.52 1.04
N VAL A 937 -10.76 22.76 0.89
CA VAL A 937 -10.05 23.53 1.92
C VAL A 937 -10.57 24.96 1.92
N GLU A 938 -10.53 25.60 3.09
CA GLU A 938 -10.91 27.00 3.27
C GLU A 938 -9.86 27.74 4.13
N PRO A 939 -9.55 29.00 3.81
CA PRO A 939 -8.59 29.78 4.60
C PRO A 939 -9.21 30.15 5.95
N VAL A 940 -8.42 29.99 7.01
CA VAL A 940 -8.69 30.49 8.35
C VAL A 940 -8.36 31.99 8.37
N SER A 941 -9.17 32.82 9.02
CA SER A 941 -8.87 34.26 9.11
C SER A 941 -7.62 34.52 9.97
N LEU A 942 -6.93 35.65 9.74
CA LEU A 942 -5.73 35.99 10.52
C LEU A 942 -6.05 36.20 12.02
N GLU A 943 -7.26 36.67 12.34
CA GLU A 943 -7.72 36.84 13.73
C GLU A 943 -7.84 35.49 14.45
N GLU A 944 -8.36 34.47 13.76
CA GLU A 944 -8.46 33.13 14.32
C GLU A 944 -7.08 32.44 14.35
N LEU A 945 -6.23 32.68 13.35
CA LEU A 945 -4.88 32.10 13.29
C LEU A 945 -3.95 32.67 14.38
N GLY A 946 -4.12 33.95 14.75
CA GLY A 946 -3.38 34.61 15.82
C GLY A 946 -1.88 34.84 15.55
N ARG A 947 -1.41 34.58 14.33
CA ARG A 947 -0.03 34.73 13.86
C ARG A 947 0.03 34.89 12.33
N PRO A 948 1.18 35.24 11.74
CA PRO A 948 1.38 35.17 10.30
C PRO A 948 1.17 33.75 9.73
N ARG A 949 0.77 33.69 8.46
CA ARG A 949 0.81 32.45 7.67
C ARG A 949 2.25 32.14 7.32
N ILE A 950 2.70 30.95 7.67
CA ILE A 950 4.08 30.50 7.48
C ILE A 950 4.16 29.79 6.14
N ASP A 951 5.15 30.12 5.31
CA ASP A 951 5.38 29.43 4.04
C ASP A 951 5.94 28.02 4.29
N VAL A 952 5.72 27.11 3.35
CA VAL A 952 6.05 25.69 3.52
C VAL A 952 6.73 25.15 2.28
N VAL A 953 7.75 24.31 2.43
CA VAL A 953 8.26 23.48 1.32
C VAL A 953 7.99 22.03 1.69
N VAL A 954 7.09 21.39 0.94
CA VAL A 954 6.58 20.06 1.28
C VAL A 954 7.25 19.02 0.39
N ASN A 955 8.14 18.21 0.99
CA ASN A 955 8.80 17.08 0.35
C ASN A 955 7.97 15.82 0.60
N CYS A 956 7.08 15.47 -0.32
CA CYS A 956 6.31 14.23 -0.26
C CYS A 956 7.19 13.04 -0.66
N SER A 957 7.19 11.96 0.13
CA SER A 957 7.83 10.71 -0.29
C SER A 957 7.12 10.10 -1.51
N GLY A 958 7.81 9.25 -2.27
CA GLY A 958 7.20 8.55 -3.41
C GLY A 958 6.02 7.66 -2.99
N VAL A 959 6.07 7.09 -1.77
CA VAL A 959 4.96 6.32 -1.19
C VAL A 959 3.78 7.23 -0.83
N PHE A 960 4.03 8.40 -0.24
CA PHE A 960 2.96 9.38 0.02
C PHE A 960 2.27 9.81 -1.29
N ARG A 961 3.05 10.06 -2.35
CA ARG A 961 2.51 10.37 -3.68
C ARG A 961 1.62 9.26 -4.20
N ASP A 962 2.04 8.00 -4.13
CA ASP A 962 1.28 6.88 -4.69
C ASP A 962 -0.03 6.57 -3.90
N LEU A 963 -0.07 6.89 -2.61
CA LEU A 963 -1.23 6.67 -1.74
C LEU A 963 -2.17 7.88 -1.64
N PHE A 964 -1.61 9.09 -1.58
CA PHE A 964 -2.28 10.32 -1.16
C PHE A 964 -2.09 11.48 -2.15
N ILE A 965 -1.97 11.20 -3.46
CA ILE A 965 -1.93 12.22 -4.50
C ILE A 965 -3.13 13.20 -4.46
N ASN A 966 -4.30 12.75 -3.96
CA ASN A 966 -5.44 13.62 -3.70
C ASN A 966 -5.16 14.65 -2.60
N GLN A 967 -4.37 14.29 -1.60
CA GLN A 967 -3.93 15.21 -0.54
C GLN A 967 -2.86 16.17 -1.03
N MET A 968 -1.96 15.73 -1.92
CA MET A 968 -1.05 16.64 -2.64
C MET A 968 -1.84 17.69 -3.44
N ASN A 969 -2.92 17.28 -4.12
CA ASN A 969 -3.82 18.20 -4.81
C ASN A 969 -4.48 19.21 -3.87
N LEU A 970 -4.89 18.76 -2.68
CA LEU A 970 -5.48 19.61 -1.66
C LEU A 970 -4.48 20.64 -1.12
N LEU A 971 -3.24 20.21 -0.85
CA LEU A 971 -2.16 21.05 -0.36
C LEU A 971 -1.73 22.10 -1.39
N ASP A 972 -1.50 21.73 -2.65
CA ASP A 972 -1.10 22.68 -3.69
C ASP A 972 -2.17 23.74 -3.90
N ARG A 973 -3.45 23.33 -3.90
CA ARG A 973 -4.58 24.26 -3.96
C ARG A 973 -4.60 25.21 -2.76
N ALA A 974 -4.34 24.71 -1.56
CA ALA A 974 -4.31 25.50 -0.34
C ALA A 974 -3.20 26.56 -0.37
N VAL A 975 -1.97 26.17 -0.73
CA VAL A 975 -0.82 27.08 -0.80
C VAL A 975 -1.06 28.18 -1.82
N LYS A 976 -1.49 27.83 -3.03
CA LYS A 976 -1.77 28.80 -4.10
C LYS A 976 -2.91 29.76 -3.72
N MET A 977 -3.97 29.25 -3.09
CA MET A 977 -5.07 30.07 -2.57
C MET A 977 -4.55 31.08 -1.54
N VAL A 978 -3.70 30.65 -0.61
CA VAL A 978 -3.12 31.52 0.43
C VAL A 978 -2.20 32.59 -0.18
N ALA A 979 -1.41 32.25 -1.20
CA ALA A 979 -0.56 33.19 -1.91
C ALA A 979 -1.36 34.33 -2.58
N GLU A 980 -2.57 34.02 -3.04
CA GLU A 980 -3.45 34.94 -3.76
C GLU A 980 -4.27 35.87 -2.85
N LEU A 981 -4.40 35.57 -1.55
CA LEU A 981 -5.16 36.38 -0.59
C LEU A 981 -4.64 37.82 -0.52
N ASP A 982 -5.55 38.78 -0.39
CA ASP A 982 -5.23 40.21 -0.23
C ASP A 982 -4.88 40.52 1.23
N GLU A 983 -3.74 40.02 1.68
CA GLU A 983 -3.22 40.20 3.04
C GLU A 983 -1.84 40.89 3.02
N PRO A 984 -1.47 41.63 4.09
CA PRO A 984 -0.13 42.19 4.21
C PRO A 984 0.96 41.12 4.19
N VAL A 985 2.05 41.37 3.47
CA VAL A 985 3.18 40.42 3.31
C VAL A 985 3.86 40.03 4.63
N GLU A 986 3.83 40.90 5.63
CA GLU A 986 4.34 40.62 6.99
C GLU A 986 3.45 39.64 7.79
N MET A 987 2.20 39.45 7.35
CA MET A 987 1.25 38.50 7.95
C MET A 987 1.01 37.28 7.06
N ASN A 988 1.58 37.25 5.85
CA ASN A 988 1.42 36.16 4.91
C ASN A 988 2.74 35.93 4.16
N PHE A 989 3.60 35.09 4.74
CA PHE A 989 4.93 34.78 4.19
C PHE A 989 4.84 33.97 2.89
N VAL A 990 3.79 33.17 2.71
CA VAL A 990 3.52 32.49 1.43
C VAL A 990 3.39 33.50 0.30
N ARG A 991 2.56 34.54 0.49
CA ARG A 991 2.38 35.62 -0.48
C ARG A 991 3.64 36.45 -0.67
N LYS A 992 4.34 36.79 0.43
CA LYS A 992 5.60 37.53 0.40
C LYS A 992 6.60 36.86 -0.54
N HIS A 993 6.88 35.58 -0.33
CA HIS A 993 7.85 34.84 -1.15
C HIS A 993 7.34 34.61 -2.57
N ALA A 994 6.06 34.27 -2.76
CA ALA A 994 5.52 34.03 -4.08
C ALA A 994 5.58 35.28 -4.99
N LEU A 995 5.40 36.49 -4.43
CA LEU A 995 5.55 37.75 -5.18
C LEU A 995 7.01 37.98 -5.63
N GLU A 996 7.98 37.82 -4.73
CA GLU A 996 9.41 37.97 -5.03
C GLU A 996 9.90 36.93 -6.05
N GLN A 997 9.44 35.68 -5.89
CA GLN A 997 9.75 34.58 -6.81
C GLN A 997 9.10 34.78 -8.18
N ALA A 998 7.86 35.28 -8.23
CA ALA A 998 7.16 35.59 -9.47
C ALA A 998 7.89 36.68 -10.28
N GLU A 999 8.35 37.75 -9.62
CA GLU A 999 9.14 38.81 -10.24
C GLU A 999 10.47 38.28 -10.79
N SER A 1000 11.17 37.45 -10.00
CA SER A 1000 12.47 36.88 -10.38
C SER A 1000 12.38 35.89 -11.54
N LEU A 1001 11.32 35.10 -11.61
CA LEU A 1001 11.11 34.06 -12.63
C LEU A 1001 10.33 34.56 -13.86
N GLY A 1002 9.69 35.73 -13.77
CA GLY A 1002 8.84 36.26 -14.84
C GLY A 1002 7.54 35.46 -15.03
N VAL A 1003 6.99 34.89 -13.95
CA VAL A 1003 5.76 34.07 -13.96
C VAL A 1003 4.66 34.71 -13.09
N GLY A 1004 3.45 34.15 -13.12
CA GLY A 1004 2.37 34.58 -12.21
C GLY A 1004 2.59 34.12 -10.77
N VAL A 1005 2.04 34.86 -9.80
CA VAL A 1005 2.13 34.54 -8.35
C VAL A 1005 1.70 33.10 -8.05
N ARG A 1006 0.64 32.64 -8.71
CA ARG A 1006 0.12 31.28 -8.56
C ARG A 1006 1.13 30.21 -8.97
N GLU A 1007 1.88 30.43 -10.06
CA GLU A 1007 2.91 29.49 -10.51
C GLU A 1007 4.14 29.54 -9.60
N ALA A 1008 4.52 30.75 -9.15
CA ALA A 1008 5.61 30.94 -8.19
C ALA A 1008 5.32 30.31 -6.82
N ALA A 1009 4.05 30.19 -6.42
CA ALA A 1009 3.59 29.55 -5.19
C ALA A 1009 3.61 28.00 -5.24
N THR A 1010 4.43 27.40 -6.11
CA THR A 1010 4.62 25.94 -6.15
C THR A 1010 5.47 25.50 -4.95
N ARG A 1011 4.89 24.64 -4.08
CA ARG A 1011 5.52 24.16 -2.83
C ARG A 1011 5.46 22.66 -2.59
N ILE A 1012 4.69 21.93 -3.40
CA ILE A 1012 4.43 20.49 -3.20
C ILE A 1012 5.32 19.69 -4.15
N PHE A 1013 6.37 19.09 -3.60
CA PHE A 1013 7.41 18.39 -4.35
C PHE A 1013 7.46 16.90 -3.99
N SER A 1014 7.91 16.07 -4.93
CA SER A 1014 8.15 14.64 -4.71
C SER A 1014 9.17 14.09 -5.71
N ASN A 1015 9.34 12.78 -5.70
CA ASN A 1015 10.05 12.06 -6.74
C ASN A 1015 9.26 12.05 -8.06
N ALA A 1016 9.97 11.86 -9.18
CA ALA A 1016 9.37 11.49 -10.45
C ALA A 1016 8.51 10.23 -10.31
N SER A 1017 7.45 10.11 -11.10
CA SER A 1017 6.57 8.94 -11.04
C SER A 1017 7.33 7.63 -11.28
N GLY A 1018 7.06 6.61 -10.45
CA GLY A 1018 7.77 5.33 -10.50
C GLY A 1018 9.19 5.36 -9.89
N SER A 1019 9.61 6.49 -9.32
CA SER A 1019 10.82 6.63 -8.50
C SER A 1019 10.49 6.85 -7.03
N TYR A 1020 11.40 6.42 -6.17
CA TYR A 1020 11.36 6.50 -4.71
C TYR A 1020 12.73 6.93 -4.17
N SER A 1021 12.79 7.48 -2.96
CA SER A 1021 13.99 8.01 -2.27
C SER A 1021 14.79 9.10 -3.02
N SER A 1022 15.66 9.82 -2.31
CA SER A 1022 16.64 10.73 -2.92
C SER A 1022 17.91 10.01 -3.37
N ASN A 1023 17.98 8.70 -3.16
CA ASN A 1023 19.17 7.85 -3.31
C ASN A 1023 20.31 8.19 -2.34
N ILE A 1024 20.13 9.13 -1.40
CA ILE A 1024 21.14 9.41 -0.38
C ILE A 1024 21.31 8.19 0.52
N ASN A 1025 20.22 7.50 0.86
CA ASN A 1025 20.29 6.24 1.59
C ASN A 1025 21.25 5.25 0.90
N LEU A 1026 21.09 5.03 -0.40
CA LEU A 1026 21.93 4.11 -1.19
C LEU A 1026 23.38 4.60 -1.27
N ALA A 1027 23.60 5.90 -1.37
CA ALA A 1027 24.95 6.47 -1.43
C ALA A 1027 25.69 6.27 -0.09
N VAL A 1028 25.02 6.54 1.03
CA VAL A 1028 25.56 6.33 2.39
C VAL A 1028 25.81 4.84 2.64
N GLU A 1029 24.84 3.99 2.31
CA GLU A 1029 24.88 2.55 2.56
C GLU A 1029 26.02 1.83 1.81
N ASN A 1030 26.39 2.35 0.63
CA ASN A 1030 27.46 1.84 -0.22
C ASN A 1030 28.75 2.68 -0.14
N SER A 1031 28.78 3.73 0.67
CA SER A 1031 29.89 4.69 0.75
C SER A 1031 30.34 5.26 -0.62
N THR A 1032 29.42 5.36 -1.61
CA THR A 1032 29.71 5.71 -3.02
C THR A 1032 29.70 7.22 -3.31
N TRP A 1033 30.18 8.03 -2.36
CA TRP A 1033 30.18 9.49 -2.46
C TRP A 1033 31.47 10.08 -1.88
N ASN A 1034 31.90 11.22 -2.41
CA ASN A 1034 33.14 11.90 -1.99
C ASN A 1034 32.86 13.07 -1.06
N ASP A 1035 31.85 13.88 -1.36
CA ASP A 1035 31.48 15.07 -0.60
C ASP A 1035 29.96 15.23 -0.45
N GLU A 1036 29.53 16.00 0.54
CA GLU A 1036 28.10 16.24 0.80
C GLU A 1036 27.39 16.91 -0.38
N LYS A 1037 28.13 17.63 -1.24
CA LYS A 1037 27.56 18.30 -2.41
C LYS A 1037 26.99 17.29 -3.40
N GLN A 1038 27.62 16.13 -3.58
CA GLN A 1038 27.08 15.05 -4.41
C GLN A 1038 25.72 14.55 -3.89
N LEU A 1039 25.58 14.37 -2.57
CA LEU A 1039 24.33 13.97 -1.94
C LEU A 1039 23.22 15.03 -2.16
N GLN A 1040 23.59 16.30 -2.02
CA GLN A 1040 22.69 17.44 -2.24
C GLN A 1040 22.25 17.56 -3.71
N ASP A 1041 23.18 17.36 -4.65
CA ASP A 1041 22.86 17.37 -6.09
C ASP A 1041 21.93 16.20 -6.48
N MET A 1042 22.12 15.01 -5.87
CA MET A 1042 21.19 13.88 -6.02
C MET A 1042 19.81 14.22 -5.49
N TYR A 1043 19.73 14.84 -4.32
CA TYR A 1043 18.46 15.29 -3.73
C TYR A 1043 17.73 16.25 -4.67
N LEU A 1044 18.40 17.30 -5.13
CA LEU A 1044 17.82 18.30 -6.04
C LEU A 1044 17.38 17.67 -7.37
N SER A 1045 18.16 16.75 -7.92
CA SER A 1045 17.82 16.03 -9.15
C SER A 1045 16.56 15.17 -9.00
N ARG A 1046 16.42 14.49 -7.85
CA ARG A 1046 15.39 13.45 -7.66
C ARG A 1046 14.13 13.93 -6.97
N LYS A 1047 14.18 14.99 -6.16
CA LYS A 1047 13.06 15.49 -5.34
C LYS A 1047 12.42 16.76 -5.87
N SER A 1048 12.96 17.39 -6.92
CA SER A 1048 12.47 18.66 -7.44
C SER A 1048 11.28 18.56 -8.42
N PHE A 1049 10.54 17.45 -8.39
CA PHE A 1049 9.35 17.31 -9.22
C PHE A 1049 8.16 17.89 -8.48
N ALA A 1050 7.54 18.90 -9.06
CA ALA A 1050 6.37 19.58 -8.53
C ALA A 1050 5.07 18.89 -8.96
N PHE A 1051 4.12 18.85 -8.04
CA PHE A 1051 2.73 18.54 -8.34
C PHE A 1051 1.96 19.83 -8.66
N ASP A 1052 1.07 19.78 -9.66
CA ASP A 1052 0.24 20.93 -10.03
C ASP A 1052 -1.25 20.57 -9.95
N CYS A 1053 -1.99 21.21 -9.05
CA CYS A 1053 -3.43 21.00 -8.92
C CYS A 1053 -4.26 21.56 -10.09
N ASP A 1054 -3.71 22.49 -10.86
CA ASP A 1054 -4.37 23.08 -12.03
C ASP A 1054 -4.19 22.20 -13.29
N ALA A 1055 -3.15 21.34 -13.29
CA ALA A 1055 -2.85 20.39 -14.35
C ALA A 1055 -2.47 18.99 -13.81
N PRO A 1056 -3.34 18.31 -13.02
CA PRO A 1056 -2.99 17.06 -12.34
C PRO A 1056 -2.67 15.91 -13.32
N GLY A 1057 -3.21 15.96 -14.54
CA GLY A 1057 -2.94 14.99 -15.60
C GLY A 1057 -1.53 15.06 -16.19
N ALA A 1058 -0.79 16.14 -15.96
CA ALA A 1058 0.63 16.25 -16.34
C ALA A 1058 1.55 15.43 -15.42
N GLY A 1059 1.03 14.93 -14.29
CA GLY A 1059 1.81 14.21 -13.29
C GLY A 1059 2.81 15.11 -12.58
N MET A 1060 3.95 14.53 -12.21
CA MET A 1060 5.02 15.22 -11.51
C MET A 1060 5.97 15.85 -12.54
N THR A 1061 6.14 17.18 -12.51
CA THR A 1061 6.96 17.92 -13.48
C THR A 1061 8.22 18.49 -12.83
N GLU A 1062 9.37 18.37 -13.48
CA GLU A 1062 10.64 18.86 -12.92
C GLU A 1062 10.64 20.41 -12.85
N LYS A 1063 10.77 20.96 -11.64
CA LYS A 1063 10.77 22.42 -11.36
C LYS A 1063 11.91 22.78 -10.40
N ARG A 1064 13.14 22.34 -10.73
CA ARG A 1064 14.35 22.53 -9.91
C ARG A 1064 14.61 23.97 -9.48
N GLN A 1065 14.47 24.93 -10.39
CA GLN A 1065 14.69 26.35 -10.06
C GLN A 1065 13.75 26.86 -8.95
N VAL A 1066 12.45 26.53 -9.04
CA VAL A 1066 11.47 26.91 -8.02
C VAL A 1066 11.75 26.19 -6.71
N PHE A 1067 12.17 24.92 -6.79
CA PHE A 1067 12.53 24.12 -5.61
C PHE A 1067 13.72 24.72 -4.84
N GLU A 1068 14.79 25.09 -5.54
CA GLU A 1068 15.96 25.73 -4.94
C GLU A 1068 15.60 27.08 -4.32
N MET A 1069 14.81 27.91 -5.03
CA MET A 1069 14.35 29.20 -4.50
C MET A 1069 13.49 29.06 -3.24
N ALA A 1070 12.56 28.10 -3.22
CA ALA A 1070 11.71 27.87 -2.06
C ALA A 1070 12.50 27.26 -0.88
N LEU A 1071 13.41 26.31 -1.12
CA LEU A 1071 14.27 25.78 -0.06
C LEU A 1071 15.20 26.85 0.52
N SER A 1072 15.66 27.80 -0.31
CA SER A 1072 16.52 28.89 0.16
C SER A 1072 15.85 29.86 1.15
N THR A 1073 14.52 29.84 1.30
CA THR A 1073 13.82 30.64 2.31
C THR A 1073 13.62 29.88 3.62
N ALA A 1074 13.83 28.56 3.65
CA ALA A 1074 13.59 27.73 4.83
C ALA A 1074 14.49 28.11 6.01
N GLU A 1075 13.87 28.38 7.17
CA GLU A 1075 14.56 28.69 8.43
C GLU A 1075 14.49 27.54 9.43
N ALA A 1076 13.61 26.56 9.17
CA ALA A 1076 13.50 25.33 9.93
C ALA A 1076 13.26 24.13 9.00
N THR A 1077 13.80 22.98 9.37
CA THR A 1077 13.47 21.67 8.80
C THR A 1077 12.64 20.87 9.78
N PHE A 1078 11.70 20.07 9.28
CA PHE A 1078 10.71 19.41 10.13
C PHE A 1078 10.23 18.06 9.60
N GLN A 1079 10.25 17.03 10.45
CA GLN A 1079 9.62 15.73 10.15
C GLN A 1079 8.83 15.22 11.35
N ASN A 1080 7.88 14.31 11.12
CA ASN A 1080 7.16 13.61 12.18
C ASN A 1080 7.69 12.19 12.32
N LEU A 1081 7.83 11.73 13.56
CA LEU A 1081 8.22 10.36 13.86
C LEU A 1081 7.03 9.42 13.67
N ASP A 1082 7.28 8.28 13.04
CA ASP A 1082 6.24 7.34 12.58
C ASP A 1082 5.58 6.55 13.72
N SER A 1083 6.37 5.91 14.60
CA SER A 1083 5.85 5.13 15.74
C SER A 1083 6.91 4.88 16.83
N SER A 1084 6.50 4.37 18.00
CA SER A 1084 7.40 3.92 19.09
C SER A 1084 8.48 2.95 18.62
N GLU A 1085 8.18 2.15 17.60
CA GLU A 1085 9.04 1.09 17.09
C GLU A 1085 9.94 1.53 15.92
N ILE A 1086 9.64 2.66 15.27
CA ILE A 1086 10.40 3.12 14.10
C ILE A 1086 10.82 4.57 14.34
N SER A 1087 12.04 4.72 14.86
CA SER A 1087 12.72 5.98 15.12
C SER A 1087 13.68 6.35 13.98
N LEU A 1088 14.37 7.48 14.14
CA LEU A 1088 15.22 8.13 13.14
C LEU A 1088 16.41 7.28 12.68
N THR A 1089 16.87 6.35 13.51
CA THR A 1089 18.04 5.51 13.26
C THR A 1089 17.66 4.06 12.92
N ASP A 1090 16.37 3.69 13.00
CA ASP A 1090 15.85 2.38 12.60
C ASP A 1090 15.91 2.16 11.09
N VAL A 1091 15.71 3.26 10.37
CA VAL A 1091 15.42 3.30 8.95
C VAL A 1091 16.14 4.47 8.30
N SER A 1092 16.55 4.29 7.06
CA SER A 1092 17.34 5.28 6.33
C SER A 1092 16.52 6.39 5.67
N HIS A 1093 15.20 6.22 5.57
CA HIS A 1093 14.35 7.14 4.80
C HIS A 1093 14.28 8.55 5.41
N TYR A 1094 14.41 8.70 6.74
CA TYR A 1094 14.35 10.01 7.38
C TYR A 1094 15.51 10.91 6.96
N PHE A 1095 16.76 10.43 7.06
CA PHE A 1095 17.92 11.20 6.62
C PHE A 1095 17.96 11.30 5.09
N ASP A 1096 17.51 10.29 4.34
CA ASP A 1096 17.42 10.36 2.87
C ASP A 1096 16.57 11.55 2.40
N SER A 1097 15.52 11.91 3.13
CA SER A 1097 14.65 13.04 2.80
C SER A 1097 14.93 14.30 3.62
N ASP A 1098 15.97 14.33 4.45
CA ASP A 1098 16.38 15.49 5.23
C ASP A 1098 17.07 16.56 4.37
N PRO A 1099 16.52 17.80 4.28
CA PRO A 1099 17.10 18.86 3.48
C PRO A 1099 18.00 19.82 4.30
N THR A 1100 18.39 19.49 5.53
CA THR A 1100 19.03 20.45 6.46
C THR A 1100 20.32 21.08 5.93
N ASN A 1101 21.35 20.29 5.59
CA ASN A 1101 22.59 20.82 5.00
C ASN A 1101 22.38 21.35 3.58
N LEU A 1102 21.41 20.79 2.83
CA LEU A 1102 21.03 21.29 1.51
C LEU A 1102 20.53 22.75 1.60
N VAL A 1103 19.61 23.03 2.53
CA VAL A 1103 19.08 24.38 2.76
C VAL A 1103 20.21 25.32 3.18
N GLN A 1104 21.12 24.88 4.07
CA GLN A 1104 22.29 25.68 4.46
C GLN A 1104 23.08 26.16 3.23
N ASN A 1105 23.33 25.27 2.28
CA ASN A 1105 24.10 25.56 1.07
C ASN A 1105 23.34 26.40 0.03
N LEU A 1106 22.00 26.32 -0.01
CA LEU A 1106 21.16 27.12 -0.91
C LEU A 1106 20.92 28.54 -0.38
N ARG A 1107 21.01 28.76 0.93
CA ARG A 1107 20.79 30.07 1.54
C ARG A 1107 21.94 31.02 1.25
N LYS A 1108 21.60 32.26 0.90
CA LYS A 1108 22.58 33.34 0.63
C LYS A 1108 23.44 33.69 1.85
N ASP A 1109 22.91 33.50 3.05
CA ASP A 1109 23.59 33.77 4.32
C ASP A 1109 24.42 32.57 4.84
N GLY A 1110 24.32 31.40 4.20
CA GLY A 1110 24.98 30.17 4.64
C GLY A 1110 24.52 29.65 6.01
N LYS A 1111 23.40 30.17 6.55
CA LYS A 1111 22.91 29.81 7.88
C LYS A 1111 22.21 28.44 7.82
N LYS A 1112 22.59 27.52 8.70
CA LYS A 1112 21.90 26.23 8.85
C LYS A 1112 20.48 26.46 9.41
N PRO A 1113 19.42 25.86 8.83
CA PRO A 1113 18.08 25.94 9.41
C PRO A 1113 18.03 25.14 10.72
N SER A 1114 17.14 25.53 11.63
CA SER A 1114 16.88 24.75 12.85
C SER A 1114 16.19 23.44 12.48
N ALA A 1115 16.70 22.29 12.90
CA ALA A 1115 16.10 20.99 12.61
C ALA A 1115 15.23 20.51 13.78
N TYR A 1116 13.97 20.17 13.49
CA TYR A 1116 13.02 19.70 14.50
C TYR A 1116 12.37 18.37 14.07
N ILE A 1117 12.09 17.53 15.05
CA ILE A 1117 11.30 16.31 14.88
C ILE A 1117 10.11 16.38 15.83
N ALA A 1118 8.90 16.23 15.31
CA ALA A 1118 7.73 16.05 16.14
C ALA A 1118 7.60 14.57 16.50
N ASP A 1119 7.61 14.30 17.81
CA ASP A 1119 7.22 13.02 18.35
C ASP A 1119 5.86 13.18 19.03
N THR A 1120 4.81 12.66 18.39
CA THR A 1120 3.49 12.52 19.03
C THR A 1120 3.36 11.14 19.71
N THR A 1121 4.44 10.36 19.74
CA THR A 1121 4.55 9.03 20.35
C THR A 1121 5.49 9.07 21.57
N THR A 1122 6.09 7.92 21.94
CA THR A 1122 7.06 7.78 23.03
C THR A 1122 8.38 7.13 22.54
N ALA A 1123 8.70 7.23 21.25
CA ALA A 1123 9.82 6.53 20.61
C ALA A 1123 11.15 7.26 20.78
N ASN A 1124 12.22 6.52 21.06
CA ASN A 1124 13.57 6.83 20.56
C ASN A 1124 14.51 5.68 20.92
N ALA A 1125 15.00 4.97 19.92
CA ALA A 1125 15.96 3.88 20.10
C ALA A 1125 17.37 4.45 20.31
N GLN A 1126 18.08 3.95 21.32
CA GLN A 1126 19.47 4.30 21.58
C GLN A 1126 20.35 3.08 21.28
N LEU A 1127 21.21 3.20 20.27
CA LEU A 1127 22.28 2.26 19.94
C LEU A 1127 23.09 1.83 21.19
N LEU A 1128 23.29 2.78 22.10
CA LEU A 1128 24.13 2.64 23.29
C LEU A 1128 23.39 2.08 24.52
N ASN A 1129 22.11 1.74 24.40
CA ASN A 1129 21.36 1.15 25.50
C ASN A 1129 21.69 -0.35 25.63
N PRO A 1130 22.25 -0.81 26.78
CA PRO A 1130 22.56 -2.22 27.01
C PRO A 1130 21.40 -3.16 26.84
N LYS A 1131 20.20 -2.74 27.24
CA LYS A 1131 19.00 -3.56 27.09
C LYS A 1131 18.68 -3.81 25.63
N TRP A 1132 18.90 -2.81 24.78
CA TRP A 1132 18.64 -2.91 23.34
C TRP A 1132 19.70 -3.75 22.64
N TYR A 1133 20.99 -3.40 22.76
CA TYR A 1133 22.02 -4.11 22.01
C TYR A 1133 22.22 -5.54 22.51
N GLU A 1134 22.06 -5.84 23.81
CA GLU A 1134 22.08 -7.24 24.29
C GLU A 1134 20.85 -8.02 23.83
N GLY A 1135 19.68 -7.36 23.80
CA GLY A 1135 18.46 -7.91 23.22
C GLY A 1135 18.67 -8.32 21.75
N MET A 1136 19.28 -7.46 20.95
CA MET A 1136 19.67 -7.79 19.57
C MET A 1136 20.72 -8.91 19.54
N MET A 1137 21.79 -8.84 20.34
CA MET A 1137 22.85 -9.86 20.37
C MET A 1137 22.35 -11.26 20.75
N SER A 1138 21.24 -11.35 21.51
CA SER A 1138 20.58 -12.61 21.84
C SER A 1138 20.05 -13.35 20.60
N THR A 1139 19.76 -12.63 19.52
CA THR A 1139 19.27 -13.17 18.23
C THR A 1139 20.40 -13.55 17.27
N GLY A 1140 21.66 -13.43 17.68
CA GLY A 1140 22.80 -13.95 16.94
C GLY A 1140 23.17 -13.13 15.70
N TYR A 1141 23.28 -13.80 14.55
CA TYR A 1141 23.77 -13.24 13.29
C TYR A 1141 22.98 -12.01 12.82
N GLU A 1142 21.65 -12.07 12.89
CA GLU A 1142 20.77 -10.96 12.48
C GLU A 1142 20.78 -9.81 13.49
N GLY A 1143 21.06 -10.09 14.77
CA GLY A 1143 21.20 -9.07 15.80
C GLY A 1143 22.38 -8.13 15.57
N VAL A 1144 23.53 -8.66 15.13
CA VAL A 1144 24.71 -7.84 14.79
C VAL A 1144 24.41 -6.90 13.61
N ARG A 1145 23.61 -7.36 12.64
CA ARG A 1145 23.16 -6.53 11.51
C ARG A 1145 22.34 -5.34 12.00
N GLU A 1146 21.44 -5.51 12.96
CA GLU A 1146 20.65 -4.38 13.49
C GLU A 1146 21.52 -3.33 14.19
N ILE A 1147 22.60 -3.76 14.88
CA ILE A 1147 23.59 -2.86 15.49
C ILE A 1147 24.35 -2.08 14.40
N GLU A 1148 24.84 -2.78 13.38
CA GLU A 1148 25.52 -2.16 12.23
C GLU A 1148 24.64 -1.14 11.52
N LYS A 1149 23.42 -1.54 11.16
CA LYS A 1149 22.44 -0.70 10.46
C LYS A 1149 22.18 0.60 11.21
N ARG A 1150 22.08 0.53 12.53
CA ARG A 1150 21.88 1.68 13.41
C ARG A 1150 23.03 2.68 13.31
N LEU A 1151 24.27 2.18 13.31
CA LEU A 1151 25.48 2.99 13.21
C LEU A 1151 25.59 3.62 11.81
N THR A 1152 25.31 2.87 10.76
CA THR A 1152 25.31 3.38 9.37
C THR A 1152 24.25 4.47 9.18
N ASN A 1153 23.03 4.28 9.71
CA ASN A 1153 22.00 5.33 9.67
C ASN A 1153 22.41 6.58 10.47
N THR A 1154 23.20 6.42 11.54
CA THR A 1154 23.76 7.54 12.31
C THR A 1154 24.76 8.35 11.46
N VAL A 1155 25.61 7.70 10.66
CA VAL A 1155 26.46 8.40 9.67
C VAL A 1155 25.62 9.14 8.62
N GLY A 1156 24.50 8.56 8.19
CA GLY A 1156 23.54 9.25 7.31
C GLY A 1156 23.08 10.61 7.87
N TRP A 1157 22.72 10.67 9.15
CA TRP A 1157 22.36 11.92 9.81
C TRP A 1157 23.51 12.93 9.89
N SER A 1158 24.75 12.48 10.09
CA SER A 1158 25.92 13.36 10.01
C SER A 1158 26.05 13.98 8.61
N ALA A 1159 25.88 13.17 7.57
CA ALA A 1159 26.04 13.62 6.19
C ALA A 1159 24.94 14.57 5.69
N THR A 1160 23.71 14.48 6.21
CA THR A 1160 22.59 15.31 5.75
C THR A 1160 22.27 16.51 6.65
N SER A 1161 22.62 16.42 7.93
CA SER A 1161 22.25 17.41 8.95
C SER A 1161 23.40 17.90 9.82
N GLY A 1162 24.45 17.08 9.97
CA GLY A 1162 25.53 17.31 10.94
C GLY A 1162 25.03 17.44 12.39
N GLN A 1163 23.92 16.78 12.75
CA GLN A 1163 23.31 16.84 14.09
C GLN A 1163 23.70 15.66 15.00
N VAL A 1164 24.68 14.83 14.60
CA VAL A 1164 25.22 13.78 15.47
C VAL A 1164 26.40 14.31 16.23
N ASP A 1165 26.35 14.19 17.55
CA ASP A 1165 27.44 14.58 18.41
C ASP A 1165 28.63 13.60 18.37
N ASN A 1166 29.85 14.14 18.52
CA ASN A 1166 31.08 13.34 18.53
C ASN A 1166 31.06 12.20 19.58
N TRP A 1167 30.45 12.43 20.75
CA TRP A 1167 30.42 11.44 21.84
C TRP A 1167 29.62 10.18 21.46
N VAL A 1168 28.66 10.28 20.54
CA VAL A 1168 27.88 9.12 20.09
C VAL A 1168 28.79 8.09 19.42
N TYR A 1169 29.68 8.55 18.54
CA TYR A 1169 30.67 7.70 17.89
C TYR A 1169 31.72 7.18 18.88
N GLU A 1170 32.20 8.04 19.79
CA GLU A 1170 33.20 7.64 20.78
C GLU A 1170 32.67 6.57 21.74
N GLU A 1171 31.45 6.73 22.28
CA GLU A 1171 30.82 5.72 23.15
C GLU A 1171 30.47 4.43 22.41
N ALA A 1172 30.09 4.52 21.13
CA ALA A 1172 29.87 3.34 20.29
C ALA A 1172 31.18 2.57 20.08
N ASN A 1173 32.28 3.28 19.79
CA ASN A 1173 33.61 2.67 19.68
C ASN A 1173 34.06 2.06 21.03
N THR A 1174 33.85 2.76 22.15
CA THR A 1174 34.16 2.22 23.48
C THR A 1174 33.37 0.94 23.77
N THR A 1175 32.07 0.93 23.48
CA THR A 1175 31.17 -0.18 23.81
C THR A 1175 31.37 -1.39 22.91
N PHE A 1176 31.59 -1.20 21.60
CA PHE A 1176 31.61 -2.30 20.63
C PHE A 1176 33.02 -2.72 20.19
N ILE A 1177 34.03 -1.86 20.34
CA ILE A 1177 35.39 -2.08 19.81
C ILE A 1177 36.46 -2.08 20.91
N GLN A 1178 36.40 -1.15 21.87
CA GLN A 1178 37.39 -1.12 22.97
C GLN A 1178 37.16 -2.25 23.98
N ASP A 1179 35.91 -2.60 24.24
CA ASP A 1179 35.55 -3.83 24.97
C ASP A 1179 35.89 -5.06 24.12
N GLU A 1180 36.98 -5.74 24.47
CA GLU A 1180 37.47 -6.92 23.76
C GLU A 1180 36.48 -8.10 23.80
N GLU A 1181 35.68 -8.23 24.86
CA GLU A 1181 34.70 -9.31 24.96
C GLU A 1181 33.55 -9.07 23.96
N MET A 1182 33.00 -7.85 23.96
CA MET A 1182 31.95 -7.46 23.01
C MET A 1182 32.44 -7.52 21.56
N MET A 1183 33.62 -6.99 21.29
CA MET A 1183 34.25 -7.01 19.96
C MET A 1183 34.37 -8.44 19.42
N ASN A 1184 34.90 -9.37 20.22
CA ASN A 1184 35.02 -10.77 19.83
C ASN A 1184 33.65 -11.43 19.62
N ARG A 1185 32.63 -11.11 20.44
CA ARG A 1185 31.26 -11.59 20.27
C ARG A 1185 30.66 -11.12 18.93
N LEU A 1186 30.85 -9.85 18.57
CA LEU A 1186 30.36 -9.28 17.31
C LEU A 1186 31.05 -9.93 16.10
N MET A 1187 32.39 -9.95 16.11
CA MET A 1187 33.21 -10.50 15.02
C MET A 1187 32.93 -11.98 14.76
N ASN A 1188 32.71 -12.79 15.80
CA ASN A 1188 32.44 -14.21 15.64
C ASN A 1188 31.00 -14.50 15.20
N LYS A 1189 30.01 -13.71 15.64
CA LYS A 1189 28.60 -13.92 15.26
C LYS A 1189 28.28 -13.51 13.83
N ASN A 1190 28.86 -12.39 13.36
CA ASN A 1190 28.65 -11.92 11.99
C ASN A 1190 29.87 -11.09 11.53
N PRO A 1191 30.88 -11.72 10.92
CA PRO A 1191 32.09 -11.04 10.45
C PRO A 1191 31.79 -9.95 9.42
N ASN A 1192 30.83 -10.18 8.51
CA ASN A 1192 30.50 -9.22 7.45
C ASN A 1192 29.90 -7.93 8.02
N SER A 1193 28.91 -8.05 8.92
CA SER A 1193 28.34 -6.87 9.59
C SER A 1193 29.34 -6.19 10.51
N PHE A 1194 30.22 -6.96 11.18
CA PHE A 1194 31.31 -6.39 11.98
C PHE A 1194 32.32 -5.61 11.12
N ARG A 1195 32.73 -6.15 9.96
CA ARG A 1195 33.56 -5.42 8.97
C ARG A 1195 32.90 -4.10 8.61
N LYS A 1196 31.60 -4.12 8.31
CA LYS A 1196 30.87 -2.92 7.94
C LYS A 1196 30.79 -1.92 9.09
N MET A 1197 30.60 -2.36 10.34
CA MET A 1197 30.70 -1.47 11.52
C MET A 1197 32.06 -0.78 11.61
N VAL A 1198 33.16 -1.53 11.45
CA VAL A 1198 34.52 -1.00 11.49
C VAL A 1198 34.74 -0.01 10.33
N GLN A 1199 34.28 -0.35 9.13
CA GLN A 1199 34.32 0.55 7.97
C GLN A 1199 33.54 1.84 8.23
N THR A 1200 32.35 1.77 8.83
CA THR A 1200 31.51 2.93 9.15
C THR A 1200 32.20 3.85 10.17
N PHE A 1201 32.89 3.30 11.17
CA PHE A 1201 33.71 4.12 12.09
C PHE A 1201 34.87 4.83 11.37
N LEU A 1202 35.62 4.10 10.54
CA LEU A 1202 36.71 4.68 9.75
C LEU A 1202 36.19 5.72 8.74
N GLU A 1203 35.02 5.51 8.15
CA GLU A 1203 34.35 6.44 7.26
C GLU A 1203 33.92 7.72 7.98
N ALA A 1204 33.28 7.59 9.16
CA ALA A 1204 32.89 8.74 9.97
C ALA A 1204 34.11 9.60 10.33
N ASN A 1205 35.24 8.99 10.69
CA ASN A 1205 36.48 9.72 10.94
C ASN A 1205 37.08 10.34 9.66
N GLY A 1206 37.21 9.55 8.59
CA GLY A 1206 37.81 10.00 7.33
C GLY A 1206 37.05 11.15 6.66
N ARG A 1207 35.76 11.29 6.94
CA ARG A 1207 34.90 12.38 6.45
C ARG A 1207 34.77 13.55 7.43
N GLY A 1208 35.40 13.49 8.59
CA GLY A 1208 35.41 14.57 9.59
C GLY A 1208 34.17 14.65 10.46
N TYR A 1209 33.35 13.59 10.54
CA TYR A 1209 32.19 13.52 11.43
C TYR A 1209 32.53 13.01 12.82
N TRP A 1210 33.66 12.30 12.96
CA TRP A 1210 34.14 11.76 14.23
C TRP A 1210 35.61 12.09 14.45
N GLU A 1211 35.90 12.86 15.49
CA GLU A 1211 37.24 13.14 15.99
C GLU A 1211 37.56 12.22 17.18
N THR A 1212 38.67 11.50 17.08
CA THR A 1212 39.11 10.52 18.09
C THR A 1212 40.63 10.37 18.13
N SER A 1213 41.13 9.53 19.04
CA SER A 1213 42.56 9.28 19.21
C SER A 1213 43.17 8.51 18.04
N ALA A 1214 44.46 8.75 17.77
CA ALA A 1214 45.19 8.00 16.75
C ALA A 1214 45.24 6.50 17.05
N ASP A 1215 45.30 6.13 18.33
CA ASP A 1215 45.30 4.73 18.78
C ASP A 1215 43.97 4.03 18.44
N ASN A 1216 42.84 4.72 18.58
CA ASN A 1216 41.53 4.17 18.18
C ASN A 1216 41.48 3.89 16.68
N ILE A 1217 41.98 4.82 15.86
CA ILE A 1217 42.01 4.65 14.39
C ILE A 1217 42.94 3.50 13.99
N GLU A 1218 44.10 3.39 14.62
CA GLU A 1218 45.03 2.30 14.34
C GLU A 1218 44.44 0.94 14.73
N LYS A 1219 43.75 0.84 15.87
CA LYS A 1219 43.03 -0.37 16.27
C LYS A 1219 41.95 -0.74 15.25
N LEU A 1220 41.15 0.21 14.79
CA LEU A 1220 40.12 -0.03 13.77
C LEU A 1220 40.71 -0.50 12.44
N ARG A 1221 41.85 0.06 12.00
CA ARG A 1221 42.55 -0.38 10.78
C ARG A 1221 43.05 -1.81 10.90
N GLN A 1222 43.60 -2.18 12.05
CA GLN A 1222 44.05 -3.55 12.31
C GLN A 1222 42.89 -4.53 12.28
N LEU A 1223 41.77 -4.19 12.95
CA LEU A 1223 40.56 -5.01 12.95
C LEU A 1223 39.94 -5.14 11.55
N TYR A 1224 39.95 -4.07 10.76
CA TYR A 1224 39.50 -4.11 9.37
C TYR A 1224 40.34 -5.10 8.55
N SER A 1225 41.67 -5.10 8.70
CA SER A 1225 42.54 -6.06 8.04
C SER A 1225 42.30 -7.49 8.52
N GLU A 1226 42.12 -7.70 9.82
CA GLU A 1226 41.88 -9.03 10.39
C GLU A 1226 40.56 -9.65 9.90
N VAL A 1227 39.49 -8.85 9.86
CA VAL A 1227 38.18 -9.33 9.38
C VAL A 1227 38.15 -9.49 7.86
N GLU A 1228 38.86 -8.65 7.10
CA GLU A 1228 39.04 -8.83 5.65
C GLU A 1228 39.79 -10.14 5.34
N ASP A 1229 40.89 -10.42 6.03
CA ASP A 1229 41.64 -11.67 5.88
C ASP A 1229 40.74 -12.89 6.13
N LYS A 1230 39.81 -12.76 7.08
CA LYS A 1230 38.83 -13.79 7.42
C LYS A 1230 37.77 -13.98 6.34
N ILE A 1231 37.25 -12.88 5.76
CA ILE A 1231 36.16 -12.91 4.78
C ILE A 1231 36.64 -13.23 3.37
N GLU A 1232 37.69 -12.56 2.88
CA GLU A 1232 38.15 -12.68 1.48
C GLU A 1232 39.15 -13.82 1.29
N GLY A 1233 39.78 -14.28 2.38
CA GLY A 1233 40.72 -15.38 2.39
C GLY A 1233 42.09 -14.99 1.81
N ILE A 1234 43.14 -15.12 2.62
CA ILE A 1234 44.51 -15.14 2.11
C ILE A 1234 44.88 -16.60 1.84
N ASP A 1235 45.20 -16.94 0.59
CA ASP A 1235 45.98 -18.16 0.28
C ASP A 1235 47.33 -18.03 1.01
N ARG A 1236 47.42 -18.59 2.22
CA ARG A 1236 48.68 -18.70 2.97
C ARG A 1236 49.47 -19.94 2.60
#